data_AF-A0A164WY11-F1
#
_entry.id   AF-A0A164WY11-F1
#
_cell.length_a   1.000
_cell.length_b   1.000
_cell.length_c   1.000
_cell.angle_alpha   90.00
_cell.angle_beta   90.00
_cell.angle_gamma   90.00
#
_symmetry.space_group_name_H-M   'P 1'
#
loop_
_entity.id
_entity.type
_entity.pdbx_description
1 polymer ?
#
loop_
_entity_poly.entity_id
_entity_poly.type
_entity_poly.pdbx_seq_one_letter_code
_entity_poly.pdbx_strand_id
1 'polypeptide(L)'
;MVVRWAFFLLPTYLAITNVLSSTKIPTSKTYIVQINRSAKPETFGTHVEWYASVIQSVALEGDDNIDTERIMYNYETVFHGVAARLSLDEVQRLQQHPAVKAVHPESVYELHTTRSPFFLGLESADNTDVLSGNLTGHDVVVGVIDTGIWPESKSFSDRGLPPVPGHWKGTCQTGRGFDKAHCNRKIVGARMFYYGYEADVGKINERKVYKSPRDQDGHGTHVAATVAGAPVRGASLLGQAQGTARGMAPGARIAVYKVCWAGKCSTSDIIEGIDKAVKDGVDVLSLSLGAPTFAYQTDSLSIATFGAMERGVFVSCSAGNSGPNADSLANVSPWMTTVGASTVDRVFPSAVTLGTGRKITGASLYKGWKDGSLRKQYPLVYIGSNSSISDPSALCLQGSLNPKIVSGKIVICNRGLTNRVEIGQVVKDAGGIGMILANTYEHGEDLIADSHLLPAIAVGNKEGAAIKKYAMTNSHPTAALSFQGTRVGIRPSPVVAAFSSRGPNYLNLEVLKPDIVAPGVNILAAWTHSLGPSSLVTDKRIVDFNILSGTSMSCPHVSGIAALIKSRHPNWSPAAIKSAMMTTAYIHDNKYNPLADASTGAASTPYAHGAGHINPLKALNPGLIYDLGPQDYFEFLCAQISSTDMELFGNRTCHHTLASLGDLNYPALSVSFPEKGNNSAVTLHRTVTNVGKAVSNYHAVVSSFKSVVVEVEPATLHFTKKHQKLSYKVTISGKKRQTGPEFGHLIWKNKVHKISVQRLKAMSSLAEMKFAVQVEILGRVRHRNLIFLRGFCIGGDERIIVSDYMPNQSLIAHLYGQLASDCLLDWPRRISIAIGAAEGISYLHHEANPQIIHRNISASNVLLDSEFQAKVADFGVAKFVPEGVTHLTTRVKGTLGYIAPEYAMWGKVSKSCDVYSFGILLLEIISARKPIEKLPGGVKRDIVQWASPLVQKGAYELLVDPRLKGKYDCTQLKSLVIIAMRCTDSDPENRPSMIDVVALLKGGNVVTREDITVVRNMADGNEDEEFGEDGSDDTDLAPKLKKE
;
A
#
# COMPACT_ATOMS: atom_id res chain seq x y z
N MET A 1 -57.90 -61.13 -33.14
CA MET A 1 -58.87 -60.03 -32.97
C MET A 1 -58.12 -58.71 -32.79
N VAL A 2 -57.72 -58.06 -33.88
CA VAL A 2 -56.95 -56.78 -33.86
C VAL A 2 -57.64 -55.74 -34.75
N VAL A 3 -58.96 -55.58 -34.57
CA VAL A 3 -59.79 -54.52 -35.18
C VAL A 3 -60.98 -54.27 -34.26
N ARG A 4 -61.02 -53.13 -33.54
CA ARG A 4 -62.24 -52.37 -33.13
C ARG A 4 -62.05 -51.23 -32.11
N TRP A 5 -60.93 -51.08 -31.42
CA TRP A 5 -60.75 -50.07 -30.36
C TRP A 5 -59.99 -48.79 -30.76
N ALA A 6 -59.78 -48.53 -32.06
CA ALA A 6 -59.02 -47.38 -32.54
C ALA A 6 -59.86 -46.16 -32.98
N PHE A 7 -61.19 -46.26 -33.03
CA PHE A 7 -62.04 -45.25 -33.71
C PHE A 7 -62.68 -44.17 -32.82
N PHE A 8 -62.40 -44.14 -31.51
CA PHE A 8 -63.03 -43.19 -30.58
C PHE A 8 -62.08 -42.16 -29.93
N LEU A 9 -60.76 -42.21 -30.20
CA LEU A 9 -59.78 -41.32 -29.53
C LEU A 9 -59.26 -40.16 -30.40
N LEU A 10 -59.59 -40.12 -31.69
CA LEU A 10 -59.15 -39.04 -32.58
C LEU A 10 -59.98 -37.73 -32.44
N PRO A 11 -61.32 -37.75 -32.30
CA PRO A 11 -62.12 -36.52 -32.20
C PRO A 11 -61.86 -35.74 -30.90
N THR A 12 -61.57 -36.44 -29.80
CA THR A 12 -61.30 -35.82 -28.50
C THR A 12 -59.95 -35.09 -28.45
N TYR A 13 -58.96 -35.54 -29.23
CA TYR A 13 -57.63 -34.90 -29.25
C TYR A 13 -57.68 -33.54 -29.96
N LEU A 14 -58.42 -33.42 -31.07
CA LEU A 14 -58.59 -32.17 -31.83
C LEU A 14 -59.50 -31.12 -31.15
N ALA A 15 -60.39 -31.55 -30.26
CA ALA A 15 -61.18 -30.63 -29.43
C ALA A 15 -60.35 -30.01 -28.30
N ILE A 16 -59.48 -30.80 -27.66
CA ILE A 16 -58.66 -30.33 -26.53
C ILE A 16 -57.54 -29.38 -27.00
N THR A 17 -56.98 -29.57 -28.19
CA THR A 17 -55.96 -28.65 -28.74
C THR A 17 -56.50 -27.25 -29.07
N ASN A 18 -57.80 -27.09 -29.32
CA ASN A 18 -58.41 -25.79 -29.63
C ASN A 18 -58.93 -25.02 -28.39
N VAL A 19 -58.96 -25.64 -27.21
CA VAL A 19 -59.35 -24.99 -25.94
C VAL A 19 -58.13 -24.64 -25.07
N LEU A 20 -56.93 -25.04 -25.47
CA LEU A 20 -55.66 -24.68 -24.83
C LEU A 20 -54.80 -23.69 -25.65
N SER A 21 -55.46 -22.82 -26.43
CA SER A 21 -54.91 -21.47 -26.67
C SER A 21 -55.17 -20.60 -25.44
N SER A 22 -54.46 -20.89 -24.33
CA SER A 22 -54.26 -19.85 -23.33
C SER A 22 -53.43 -18.75 -23.99
N THR A 23 -53.91 -17.51 -23.90
CA THR A 23 -53.15 -16.34 -24.31
C THR A 23 -51.79 -16.37 -23.62
N LYS A 24 -50.72 -16.50 -24.42
CA LYS A 24 -49.36 -16.24 -23.92
C LYS A 24 -49.30 -14.76 -23.56
N ILE A 25 -49.54 -14.45 -22.29
CA ILE A 25 -49.23 -13.12 -21.75
C ILE A 25 -47.71 -12.93 -21.97
N PRO A 26 -47.27 -11.93 -22.76
CA PRO A 26 -45.87 -11.73 -23.03
C PRO A 26 -45.15 -11.37 -21.73
N THR A 27 -44.16 -12.17 -21.34
CA THR A 27 -43.39 -11.95 -20.10
C THR A 27 -42.43 -10.77 -20.30
N SER A 28 -42.86 -9.58 -19.89
CA SER A 28 -42.01 -8.37 -19.86
C SER A 28 -40.76 -8.61 -19.02
N LYS A 29 -39.59 -8.18 -19.50
CA LYS A 29 -38.33 -8.12 -18.72
C LYS A 29 -37.83 -6.68 -18.63
N THR A 30 -36.94 -6.39 -17.69
CA THR A 30 -36.25 -5.10 -17.60
C THR A 30 -35.19 -4.97 -18.68
N TYR A 31 -35.23 -3.85 -19.41
CA TYR A 31 -34.20 -3.44 -20.34
C TYR A 31 -33.79 -1.98 -20.11
N ILE A 32 -32.53 -1.68 -20.40
CA ILE A 32 -31.95 -0.34 -20.40
C ILE A 32 -31.85 0.12 -21.85
N VAL A 33 -32.66 1.12 -22.22
CA VAL A 33 -32.77 1.69 -23.57
C VAL A 33 -31.94 2.97 -23.62
N GLN A 34 -30.91 3.01 -24.45
CA GLN A 34 -30.11 4.22 -24.69
C GLN A 34 -30.72 5.04 -25.84
N ILE A 35 -30.91 6.34 -25.64
CA ILE A 35 -31.60 7.25 -26.57
C ILE A 35 -30.66 8.40 -26.96
N ASN A 36 -30.70 8.80 -28.23
CA ASN A 36 -29.83 9.83 -28.77
C ASN A 36 -30.17 11.22 -28.24
N ARG A 37 -29.53 11.67 -27.16
CA ARG A 37 -29.75 13.01 -26.58
C ARG A 37 -29.84 14.14 -27.63
N SER A 38 -28.99 14.13 -28.66
CA SER A 38 -28.95 15.17 -29.69
C SER A 38 -30.16 15.19 -30.63
N ALA A 39 -30.95 14.11 -30.69
CA ALA A 39 -32.11 13.99 -31.57
C ALA A 39 -33.44 14.42 -30.92
N LYS A 40 -33.41 15.09 -29.74
CA LYS A 40 -34.62 15.60 -29.08
C LYS A 40 -35.31 16.65 -29.97
N PRO A 41 -36.55 16.44 -30.43
CA PRO A 41 -37.31 17.45 -31.15
C PRO A 41 -37.55 18.70 -30.29
N GLU A 42 -37.70 19.85 -30.95
CA GLU A 42 -38.02 21.12 -30.27
C GLU A 42 -39.41 21.10 -29.60
N THR A 43 -40.30 20.19 -30.02
CA THR A 43 -41.67 20.03 -29.50
C THR A 43 -41.76 19.50 -28.07
N PHE A 44 -40.66 19.01 -27.49
CA PHE A 44 -40.62 18.50 -26.10
C PHE A 44 -39.87 19.47 -25.18
N GLY A 45 -40.43 19.78 -24.01
CA GLY A 45 -39.82 20.70 -23.05
C GLY A 45 -38.58 20.12 -22.37
N THR A 46 -38.60 18.81 -22.06
CA THR A 46 -37.49 18.10 -21.41
C THR A 46 -37.05 16.85 -22.18
N HIS A 47 -35.83 16.35 -21.90
CA HIS A 47 -35.41 15.05 -22.42
C HIS A 47 -36.25 13.90 -21.83
N VAL A 48 -36.74 14.04 -20.59
CA VAL A 48 -37.59 13.05 -19.91
C VAL A 48 -38.91 12.84 -20.65
N GLU A 49 -39.64 13.92 -20.97
CA GLU A 49 -40.89 13.85 -21.77
C GLU A 49 -40.66 13.18 -23.12
N TRP A 50 -39.55 13.54 -23.79
CA TRP A 50 -39.21 12.95 -25.08
C TRP A 50 -38.87 11.46 -24.96
N TYR A 51 -38.04 11.07 -24.00
CA TYR A 51 -37.69 9.67 -23.78
C TYR A 51 -38.91 8.81 -23.46
N ALA A 52 -39.87 9.34 -22.70
CA ALA A 52 -41.15 8.67 -22.45
C ALA A 52 -41.93 8.43 -23.75
N SER A 53 -42.04 9.45 -24.62
CA SER A 53 -42.72 9.32 -25.93
C SER A 53 -42.09 8.27 -26.85
N VAL A 54 -40.76 8.07 -26.78
CA VAL A 54 -40.03 7.05 -27.55
C VAL A 54 -40.36 5.64 -27.08
N ILE A 55 -40.61 5.43 -25.78
CA ILE A 55 -41.08 4.12 -25.27
C ILE A 55 -42.56 3.92 -25.60
N GLN A 56 -43.37 4.97 -25.58
CA GLN A 56 -44.80 4.87 -25.86
C GLN A 56 -45.10 4.56 -27.33
N SER A 57 -44.27 5.04 -28.27
CA SER A 57 -44.43 4.77 -29.71
C SER A 57 -44.32 3.29 -30.11
N VAL A 58 -43.81 2.43 -29.21
CA VAL A 58 -43.71 0.98 -29.42
C VAL A 58 -44.67 0.16 -28.56
N ALA A 59 -45.58 0.77 -27.80
CA ALA A 59 -46.62 0.02 -27.09
C ALA A 59 -47.53 -0.75 -28.08
N LEU A 60 -48.38 -1.65 -27.56
CA LEU A 60 -49.43 -2.31 -28.34
C LEU A 60 -50.78 -1.64 -28.04
N GLU A 61 -51.64 -1.53 -29.05
CA GLU A 61 -52.96 -0.90 -28.91
C GLU A 61 -53.80 -1.64 -27.85
N GLY A 62 -54.38 -0.88 -26.91
CA GLY A 62 -55.17 -1.41 -25.78
C GLY A 62 -54.55 -1.21 -24.38
N ASP A 63 -53.39 -0.54 -24.27
CA ASP A 63 -52.71 -0.23 -22.99
C ASP A 63 -52.87 1.24 -22.55
N ASP A 64 -53.97 1.89 -22.95
CA ASP A 64 -54.20 3.36 -22.87
C ASP A 64 -54.37 3.94 -21.44
N ASN A 65 -53.81 3.31 -20.40
CA ASN A 65 -53.96 3.76 -19.01
C ASN A 65 -52.84 3.36 -18.04
N ILE A 66 -51.59 3.20 -18.50
CA ILE A 66 -50.41 3.01 -17.62
C ILE A 66 -49.22 3.90 -18.06
N ASP A 67 -49.45 5.21 -18.18
CA ASP A 67 -48.46 6.20 -18.65
C ASP A 67 -47.23 6.41 -17.75
N THR A 68 -47.14 5.77 -16.57
CA THR A 68 -46.03 6.00 -15.62
C THR A 68 -45.45 4.78 -14.89
N GLU A 69 -46.08 3.60 -14.89
CA GLU A 69 -45.51 2.42 -14.18
C GLU A 69 -44.55 1.56 -15.05
N ARG A 70 -44.54 1.73 -16.39
CA ARG A 70 -43.66 0.95 -17.29
C ARG A 70 -42.21 1.43 -17.33
N ILE A 71 -41.97 2.72 -17.12
CA ILE A 71 -40.64 3.36 -17.11
C ILE A 71 -40.18 3.52 -15.66
N MET A 72 -39.05 2.90 -15.33
CA MET A 72 -38.48 2.90 -13.98
C MET A 72 -37.60 4.13 -13.74
N TYR A 73 -36.64 4.39 -14.63
CA TYR A 73 -35.69 5.49 -14.50
C TYR A 73 -35.49 6.24 -15.80
N ASN A 74 -35.16 7.53 -15.67
CA ASN A 74 -34.70 8.39 -16.75
C ASN A 74 -33.27 8.86 -16.42
N TYR A 75 -32.34 8.56 -17.31
CA TYR A 75 -30.93 8.89 -17.18
C TYR A 75 -30.58 10.11 -18.04
N GLU A 76 -29.97 11.13 -17.43
CA GLU A 76 -29.73 12.43 -18.08
C GLU A 76 -28.27 12.93 -17.98
N THR A 77 -27.44 12.36 -17.10
CA THR A 77 -26.15 12.95 -16.71
C THR A 77 -24.95 12.15 -17.22
N VAL A 78 -24.90 10.85 -16.93
CA VAL A 78 -23.78 9.93 -17.28
C VAL A 78 -24.20 8.85 -18.30
N PHE A 79 -25.50 8.62 -18.41
CA PHE A 79 -26.14 7.78 -19.41
C PHE A 79 -27.32 8.60 -19.96
N HIS A 80 -27.72 8.36 -21.21
CA HIS A 80 -28.79 9.12 -21.86
C HIS A 80 -29.84 8.14 -22.38
N GLY A 81 -30.97 8.03 -21.70
CA GLY A 81 -32.00 7.03 -22.00
C GLY A 81 -32.83 6.65 -20.79
N VAL A 82 -33.41 5.45 -20.79
CA VAL A 82 -34.37 4.98 -19.77
C VAL A 82 -34.19 3.52 -19.41
N ALA A 83 -34.62 3.12 -18.21
CA ALA A 83 -34.88 1.71 -17.89
C ALA A 83 -36.39 1.47 -17.91
N ALA A 84 -36.84 0.45 -18.64
CA ALA A 84 -38.26 0.14 -18.84
C ALA A 84 -38.51 -1.38 -18.83
N ARG A 85 -39.73 -1.77 -18.44
CA ARG A 85 -40.20 -3.15 -18.59
C ARG A 85 -40.82 -3.33 -19.96
N LEU A 86 -40.24 -4.22 -20.76
CA LEU A 86 -40.59 -4.43 -22.17
C LEU A 86 -40.70 -5.93 -22.50
N SER A 87 -41.63 -6.27 -23.38
CA SER A 87 -41.69 -7.57 -24.06
C SER A 87 -40.63 -7.66 -25.18
N LEU A 88 -40.34 -8.87 -25.65
CA LEU A 88 -39.37 -9.08 -26.73
C LEU A 88 -39.78 -8.38 -28.04
N ASP A 89 -41.08 -8.29 -28.32
CA ASP A 89 -41.61 -7.66 -29.54
C ASP A 89 -41.59 -6.11 -29.45
N GLU A 90 -41.68 -5.55 -28.24
CA GLU A 90 -41.41 -4.11 -27.99
C GLU A 90 -39.91 -3.80 -28.11
N VAL A 91 -39.03 -4.69 -27.62
CA VAL A 91 -37.57 -4.54 -27.76
C VAL A 91 -37.13 -4.57 -29.21
N GLN A 92 -37.65 -5.48 -30.04
CA GLN A 92 -37.32 -5.52 -31.47
C GLN A 92 -37.76 -4.25 -32.20
N ARG A 93 -38.92 -3.69 -31.85
CA ARG A 93 -39.38 -2.40 -32.41
C ARG A 93 -38.54 -1.22 -31.95
N LEU A 94 -38.12 -1.19 -30.68
CA LEU A 94 -37.21 -0.15 -30.17
C LEU A 94 -35.82 -0.22 -30.80
N GLN A 95 -35.28 -1.42 -31.05
CA GLN A 95 -34.00 -1.60 -31.76
C GLN A 95 -34.04 -1.09 -33.21
N GLN A 96 -35.23 -0.87 -33.79
CA GLN A 96 -35.44 -0.28 -35.11
C GLN A 96 -35.83 1.21 -35.06
N HIS A 97 -36.05 1.77 -33.87
CA HIS A 97 -36.54 3.14 -33.72
C HIS A 97 -35.40 4.17 -33.90
N PRO A 98 -35.51 5.18 -34.78
CA PRO A 98 -34.37 6.01 -35.20
C PRO A 98 -33.74 6.89 -34.09
N ALA A 99 -34.44 7.10 -32.98
CA ALA A 99 -33.90 7.80 -31.81
C ALA A 99 -33.18 6.88 -30.79
N VAL A 100 -33.37 5.56 -30.89
CA VAL A 100 -32.81 4.57 -29.94
C VAL A 100 -31.46 4.11 -30.47
N LYS A 101 -30.43 4.15 -29.62
CA LYS A 101 -29.07 3.72 -29.97
C LYS A 101 -28.81 2.26 -29.62
N ALA A 102 -29.31 1.80 -28.47
CA ALA A 102 -29.12 0.44 -27.99
C ALA A 102 -30.20 0.04 -26.97
N VAL A 103 -30.37 -1.27 -26.79
CA VAL A 103 -31.26 -1.86 -25.77
C VAL A 103 -30.53 -3.02 -25.10
N HIS A 104 -30.25 -2.89 -23.80
CA HIS A 104 -29.45 -3.86 -23.03
C HIS A 104 -30.32 -4.60 -21.99
N PRO A 105 -30.13 -5.93 -21.79
CA PRO A 105 -30.76 -6.66 -20.70
C PRO A 105 -30.11 -6.33 -19.34
N GLU A 106 -30.88 -6.49 -18.26
CA GLU A 106 -30.40 -6.26 -16.89
C GLU A 106 -29.49 -7.38 -16.34
N SER A 107 -28.51 -7.01 -15.49
CA SER A 107 -27.52 -7.91 -14.86
C SER A 107 -27.41 -7.68 -13.34
N VAL A 108 -26.73 -8.58 -12.61
CA VAL A 108 -26.67 -8.64 -11.13
C VAL A 108 -25.22 -8.85 -10.62
N TYR A 109 -24.86 -8.22 -9.47
CA TYR A 109 -23.47 -8.11 -8.95
C TYR A 109 -23.32 -8.51 -7.44
N GLU A 110 -22.11 -8.89 -6.96
CA GLU A 110 -21.79 -9.41 -5.58
C GLU A 110 -20.71 -8.62 -4.76
N LEU A 111 -20.41 -9.05 -3.50
CA LEU A 111 -19.89 -8.25 -2.35
C LEU A 111 -18.78 -8.93 -1.45
N HIS A 112 -17.78 -8.19 -0.90
CA HIS A 112 -16.60 -8.69 -0.11
C HIS A 112 -16.13 -7.83 1.13
N THR A 113 -14.84 -7.62 1.58
CA THR A 113 -14.53 -7.00 2.97
C THR A 113 -13.07 -6.51 3.41
N THR A 114 -12.86 -5.55 4.40
CA THR A 114 -11.79 -4.43 4.58
C THR A 114 -10.77 -4.27 5.81
N ARG A 115 -9.53 -3.65 5.81
CA ARG A 115 -8.65 -3.35 7.07
C ARG A 115 -7.26 -2.67 6.90
N SER A 116 -6.81 -2.23 5.75
CA SER A 116 -5.37 -2.02 5.49
C SER A 116 -4.54 -0.92 6.23
N PRO A 117 -5.05 0.09 7.00
CA PRO A 117 -4.36 1.39 7.07
C PRO A 117 -2.94 1.36 7.64
N PHE A 118 -2.75 0.67 8.77
CA PHE A 118 -1.44 0.53 9.42
C PHE A 118 -0.42 -0.18 8.53
N PHE A 119 -0.83 -1.28 7.87
CA PHE A 119 0.02 -2.07 6.98
C PHE A 119 0.49 -1.27 5.75
N LEU A 120 -0.30 -0.28 5.31
CA LEU A 120 0.04 0.62 4.20
C LEU A 120 0.91 1.82 4.61
N GLY A 121 1.37 1.89 5.86
CA GLY A 121 2.24 2.97 6.35
C GLY A 121 1.53 4.31 6.51
N LEU A 122 0.19 4.32 6.62
CA LEU A 122 -0.59 5.54 6.90
C LEU A 122 -0.55 5.94 8.40
N GLU A 123 0.17 5.17 9.21
CA GLU A 123 0.38 5.35 10.66
C GLU A 123 1.84 5.06 11.03
N SER A 124 2.34 5.71 12.07
CA SER A 124 3.58 5.35 12.78
C SER A 124 3.24 4.82 14.17
N ALA A 125 4.07 3.92 14.73
CA ALA A 125 3.81 3.29 16.03
C ALA A 125 3.64 4.29 17.18
N ASP A 126 4.34 5.42 17.14
CA ASP A 126 4.42 6.40 18.23
C ASP A 126 3.73 7.73 17.93
N ASN A 127 2.99 7.86 16.82
CA ASN A 127 2.33 9.12 16.50
C ASN A 127 1.00 8.94 15.75
N THR A 128 -0.08 9.48 16.32
CA THR A 128 -1.33 9.70 15.60
C THR A 128 -1.11 10.83 14.62
N ASP A 129 -1.13 10.48 13.33
CA ASP A 129 -0.95 11.31 12.13
C ASP A 129 0.48 11.56 11.62
N VAL A 130 0.76 10.88 10.51
CA VAL A 130 1.73 11.30 9.48
C VAL A 130 1.02 12.17 8.41
N LEU A 131 -0.32 12.32 8.45
CA LEU A 131 -1.11 12.92 7.37
C LEU A 131 -1.95 14.16 7.74
N SER A 132 -2.33 14.36 9.01
CA SER A 132 -3.05 15.57 9.45
C SER A 132 -2.18 16.80 9.76
N GLY A 133 -0.86 16.73 9.54
CA GLY A 133 0.04 17.89 9.62
C GLY A 133 -0.43 19.01 8.69
N ASN A 134 -1.17 19.96 9.25
CA ASN A 134 -1.93 21.04 8.60
C ASN A 134 -2.64 20.63 7.30
N LEU A 135 -3.85 20.05 7.44
CA LEU A 135 -4.79 19.83 6.35
C LEU A 135 -5.35 21.15 5.77
N THR A 136 -4.53 21.88 5.01
CA THR A 136 -4.98 22.86 3.99
C THR A 136 -5.36 22.13 2.69
N GLY A 137 -5.99 20.96 2.81
CA GLY A 137 -6.37 20.10 1.68
C GLY A 137 -7.78 20.41 1.19
N HIS A 138 -8.05 20.11 -0.07
CA HIS A 138 -9.39 20.23 -0.62
C HIS A 138 -10.33 19.23 0.06
N ASP A 139 -11.56 19.66 0.32
CA ASP A 139 -12.60 18.82 0.89
C ASP A 139 -13.16 17.88 -0.19
N VAL A 140 -13.07 16.57 0.02
CA VAL A 140 -13.30 15.54 -1.01
C VAL A 140 -14.50 14.68 -0.62
N VAL A 141 -15.43 14.47 -1.55
CA VAL A 141 -16.61 13.61 -1.36
C VAL A 141 -16.46 12.29 -2.10
N VAL A 142 -16.54 11.18 -1.37
CA VAL A 142 -16.53 9.83 -1.94
C VAL A 142 -17.93 9.24 -1.99
N GLY A 143 -18.40 8.92 -3.20
CA GLY A 143 -19.60 8.14 -3.45
C GLY A 143 -19.35 6.64 -3.25
N VAL A 144 -20.16 6.02 -2.39
CA VAL A 144 -20.17 4.58 -2.13
C VAL A 144 -21.45 4.01 -2.72
N ILE A 145 -21.31 3.15 -3.74
CA ILE A 145 -22.43 2.52 -4.46
C ILE A 145 -22.54 1.07 -4.00
N ASP A 146 -23.52 0.78 -3.14
CA ASP A 146 -23.54 -0.47 -2.35
C ASP A 146 -24.96 -0.79 -1.76
N THR A 147 -25.00 -1.52 -0.64
CA THR A 147 -26.16 -1.96 0.16
C THR A 147 -26.70 -0.91 1.15
N GLY A 148 -26.04 0.25 1.26
CA GLY A 148 -26.44 1.38 2.11
C GLY A 148 -25.40 1.73 3.17
N ILE A 149 -25.82 2.38 4.26
CA ILE A 149 -24.97 2.66 5.42
C ILE A 149 -25.70 2.48 6.77
N TRP A 150 -24.97 2.08 7.82
CA TRP A 150 -25.43 2.11 9.22
C TRP A 150 -24.92 3.40 9.92
N PRO A 151 -25.67 4.51 9.84
CA PRO A 151 -25.20 5.86 10.19
C PRO A 151 -24.75 6.04 11.65
N GLU A 152 -25.30 5.27 12.59
CA GLU A 152 -24.96 5.34 14.03
C GLU A 152 -23.60 4.73 14.36
N SER A 153 -22.92 4.09 13.39
CA SER A 153 -21.58 3.56 13.63
C SER A 153 -20.62 4.68 14.04
N LYS A 154 -19.82 4.43 15.07
CA LYS A 154 -18.76 5.35 15.56
C LYS A 154 -17.79 5.76 14.44
N SER A 155 -17.65 4.92 13.41
CA SER A 155 -16.85 5.18 12.20
C SER A 155 -17.41 6.31 11.33
N PHE A 156 -18.64 6.78 11.56
CA PHE A 156 -19.25 7.90 10.84
C PHE A 156 -19.46 9.14 11.72
N SER A 157 -18.71 9.24 12.83
CA SER A 157 -18.59 10.47 13.59
C SER A 157 -18.05 11.60 12.71
N ASP A 158 -18.63 12.78 12.85
CA ASP A 158 -18.29 13.98 12.08
C ASP A 158 -17.42 14.99 12.87
N ARG A 159 -16.94 14.56 14.04
CA ARG A 159 -16.15 15.38 14.98
C ARG A 159 -14.85 15.82 14.32
N GLY A 160 -14.63 17.14 14.28
CA GLY A 160 -13.43 17.75 13.69
C GLY A 160 -13.51 17.99 12.19
N LEU A 161 -14.62 17.67 11.52
CA LEU A 161 -14.84 18.05 10.12
C LEU A 161 -15.44 19.47 10.02
N PRO A 162 -15.02 20.27 9.02
CA PRO A 162 -15.64 21.57 8.75
C PRO A 162 -17.08 21.40 8.19
N PRO A 163 -17.83 22.50 7.99
CA PRO A 163 -19.11 22.47 7.28
C PRO A 163 -19.04 21.73 5.93
N VAL A 164 -20.18 21.23 5.45
CA VAL A 164 -20.29 20.53 4.16
C VAL A 164 -19.85 21.48 3.03
N PRO A 165 -19.04 21.03 2.04
CA PRO A 165 -18.46 21.93 1.05
C PRO A 165 -19.53 22.44 0.08
N GLY A 166 -19.50 23.74 -0.25
CA GLY A 166 -20.57 24.41 -0.99
C GLY A 166 -20.77 23.97 -2.45
N HIS A 167 -19.90 23.11 -2.99
CA HIS A 167 -20.11 22.48 -4.31
C HIS A 167 -21.06 21.26 -4.23
N TRP A 168 -21.27 20.71 -3.04
CA TRP A 168 -22.09 19.51 -2.81
C TRP A 168 -23.58 19.79 -2.99
N LYS A 169 -24.26 18.97 -3.78
CA LYS A 169 -25.68 19.10 -4.14
C LYS A 169 -26.54 17.90 -3.74
N GLY A 170 -25.93 16.85 -3.23
CA GLY A 170 -26.63 15.63 -2.83
C GLY A 170 -27.57 15.82 -1.64
N THR A 171 -28.54 14.92 -1.53
CA THR A 171 -29.62 15.00 -0.55
C THR A 171 -29.57 13.86 0.47
N CYS A 172 -30.21 14.08 1.62
CA CYS A 172 -30.46 13.05 2.62
C CYS A 172 -31.89 12.52 2.46
N GLN A 173 -32.04 11.40 1.76
CA GLN A 173 -33.32 10.75 1.51
C GLN A 173 -33.81 10.03 2.77
N THR A 174 -35.02 10.36 3.21
CA THR A 174 -35.67 9.71 4.36
C THR A 174 -36.38 8.42 3.95
N GLY A 175 -36.52 7.49 4.90
CA GLY A 175 -37.32 6.28 4.74
C GLY A 175 -37.43 5.50 6.06
N ARG A 176 -37.88 4.24 6.02
CA ARG A 176 -38.02 3.43 7.24
C ARG A 176 -36.68 3.34 8.00
N GLY A 177 -36.67 3.83 9.23
CA GLY A 177 -35.49 3.85 10.10
C GLY A 177 -34.38 4.82 9.68
N PHE A 178 -34.62 5.75 8.75
CA PHE A 178 -33.60 6.71 8.31
C PHE A 178 -34.24 8.07 8.11
N ASP A 179 -33.94 9.02 8.99
CA ASP A 179 -34.39 10.41 8.91
C ASP A 179 -33.25 11.35 8.44
N LYS A 180 -33.53 12.65 8.33
CA LYS A 180 -32.55 13.64 7.86
C LYS A 180 -31.36 13.85 8.81
N ALA A 181 -31.50 13.56 10.11
CA ALA A 181 -30.44 13.74 11.11
C ALA A 181 -29.39 12.60 11.07
N HIS A 182 -29.67 11.52 10.33
CA HIS A 182 -28.69 10.46 10.06
C HIS A 182 -27.63 10.88 9.02
N CYS A 183 -27.86 11.97 8.27
CA CYS A 183 -26.81 12.67 7.55
C CYS A 183 -26.21 13.77 8.46
N ASN A 184 -24.90 13.93 8.41
CA ASN A 184 -24.12 14.83 9.25
C ASN A 184 -22.95 15.39 8.43
N ARG A 185 -21.93 16.03 9.05
CA ARG A 185 -20.77 16.50 8.26
C ARG A 185 -19.91 15.35 7.73
N LYS A 186 -20.12 14.10 8.14
CA LYS A 186 -19.40 12.92 7.64
C LYS A 186 -20.17 12.23 6.50
N ILE A 187 -21.43 11.88 6.73
CA ILE A 187 -22.37 11.34 5.76
C ILE A 187 -23.13 12.53 5.16
N VAL A 188 -22.64 13.08 4.06
CA VAL A 188 -23.16 14.33 3.48
C VAL A 188 -24.36 14.13 2.55
N GLY A 189 -24.62 12.89 2.13
CA GLY A 189 -25.81 12.50 1.40
C GLY A 189 -26.04 11.00 1.45
N ALA A 190 -27.31 10.60 1.34
CA ALA A 190 -27.73 9.21 1.42
C ALA A 190 -28.99 9.03 0.57
N ARG A 191 -28.94 8.14 -0.43
CA ARG A 191 -30.00 7.90 -1.41
C ARG A 191 -30.18 6.40 -1.65
N MET A 192 -31.34 6.03 -2.17
CA MET A 192 -31.68 4.64 -2.50
C MET A 192 -32.38 4.53 -3.86
N PHE A 193 -32.08 3.44 -4.57
CA PHE A 193 -32.59 3.09 -5.90
C PHE A 193 -32.93 1.61 -5.87
N TYR A 194 -34.15 1.26 -6.29
CA TYR A 194 -34.71 -0.08 -6.14
C TYR A 194 -35.70 -0.50 -7.22
N TYR A 195 -36.04 0.35 -8.20
CA TYR A 195 -37.04 0.00 -9.20
C TYR A 195 -36.58 -1.15 -10.11
N GLY A 196 -35.27 -1.25 -10.39
CA GLY A 196 -34.71 -2.42 -11.09
C GLY A 196 -34.91 -3.70 -10.30
N TYR A 197 -34.54 -3.68 -9.02
CA TYR A 197 -34.78 -4.80 -8.10
C TYR A 197 -36.28 -5.15 -7.95
N GLU A 198 -37.17 -4.16 -7.83
CA GLU A 198 -38.62 -4.40 -7.73
C GLU A 198 -39.23 -4.90 -9.04
N ALA A 199 -38.59 -4.70 -10.19
CA ALA A 199 -38.99 -5.27 -11.47
C ALA A 199 -38.53 -6.73 -11.66
N ASP A 200 -37.32 -7.10 -11.22
CA ASP A 200 -36.82 -8.49 -11.25
C ASP A 200 -37.45 -9.38 -10.18
N VAL A 201 -37.53 -8.89 -8.93
CA VAL A 201 -37.90 -9.71 -7.75
C VAL A 201 -39.31 -9.42 -7.23
N GLY A 202 -39.92 -8.30 -7.63
CA GLY A 202 -41.20 -7.82 -7.11
C GLY A 202 -41.04 -6.84 -5.93
N LYS A 203 -42.16 -6.22 -5.52
CA LYS A 203 -42.17 -5.14 -4.50
C LYS A 203 -41.47 -5.55 -3.19
N ILE A 204 -40.60 -4.68 -2.68
CA ILE A 204 -39.85 -4.86 -1.44
C ILE A 204 -40.82 -5.02 -0.28
N ASN A 205 -40.67 -6.12 0.47
CA ASN A 205 -41.42 -6.33 1.70
C ASN A 205 -40.86 -5.45 2.82
N GLU A 206 -41.39 -4.24 2.95
CA GLU A 206 -40.95 -3.21 3.90
C GLU A 206 -41.05 -3.62 5.37
N ARG A 207 -41.76 -4.72 5.71
CA ARG A 207 -41.73 -5.28 7.08
C ARG A 207 -40.39 -5.96 7.36
N LYS A 208 -39.83 -6.67 6.37
CA LYS A 208 -38.55 -7.41 6.46
C LYS A 208 -37.33 -6.56 6.10
N VAL A 209 -37.49 -5.56 5.23
CA VAL A 209 -36.39 -4.80 4.61
C VAL A 209 -36.54 -3.31 4.89
N TYR A 210 -35.44 -2.61 5.17
CA TYR A 210 -35.45 -1.15 5.24
C TYR A 210 -35.45 -0.55 3.83
N LYS A 211 -36.64 -0.13 3.36
CA LYS A 211 -36.79 0.74 2.18
C LYS A 211 -36.38 2.17 2.54
N SER A 212 -35.08 2.32 2.76
CA SER A 212 -34.35 3.55 3.05
C SER A 212 -32.86 3.33 2.73
N PRO A 213 -32.01 4.38 2.75
CA PRO A 213 -30.55 4.24 2.61
C PRO A 213 -29.86 3.42 3.73
N ARG A 214 -30.60 2.98 4.75
CA ARG A 214 -30.07 2.15 5.86
C ARG A 214 -29.57 0.80 5.37
N ASP A 215 -28.38 0.43 5.83
CA ASP A 215 -27.77 -0.88 5.60
C ASP A 215 -28.29 -1.94 6.56
N GLN A 216 -28.82 -3.03 6.00
CA GLN A 216 -29.24 -4.23 6.73
C GLN A 216 -28.36 -5.45 6.45
N ASP A 217 -27.49 -5.35 5.45
CA ASP A 217 -26.60 -6.41 4.98
C ASP A 217 -25.25 -6.34 5.73
N GLY A 218 -24.74 -5.11 5.90
CA GLY A 218 -23.52 -4.77 6.60
C GLY A 218 -22.36 -4.44 5.66
N HIS A 219 -22.41 -4.92 4.41
CA HIS A 219 -21.33 -4.71 3.47
C HIS A 219 -21.06 -3.24 3.15
N GLY A 220 -22.09 -2.43 2.85
CA GLY A 220 -21.94 -1.02 2.48
C GLY A 220 -21.42 -0.16 3.63
N THR A 221 -21.86 -0.47 4.85
CA THR A 221 -21.27 0.06 6.10
C THR A 221 -19.78 -0.24 6.19
N HIS A 222 -19.39 -1.47 5.85
CA HIS A 222 -18.01 -1.94 5.90
C HIS A 222 -17.15 -1.23 4.84
N VAL A 223 -17.61 -1.14 3.58
CA VAL A 223 -16.98 -0.37 2.49
C VAL A 223 -16.77 1.08 2.91
N ALA A 224 -17.84 1.77 3.31
CA ALA A 224 -17.82 3.19 3.66
C ALA A 224 -16.86 3.50 4.81
N ALA A 225 -16.84 2.65 5.85
CA ALA A 225 -15.92 2.77 6.97
C ALA A 225 -14.45 2.57 6.58
N THR A 226 -14.18 1.98 5.42
CA THR A 226 -12.81 1.72 4.94
C THR A 226 -12.30 2.71 3.93
N VAL A 227 -13.19 3.25 3.10
CA VAL A 227 -12.90 4.46 2.35
C VAL A 227 -12.46 5.57 3.33
N ALA A 228 -13.32 5.88 4.30
CA ALA A 228 -13.20 7.12 5.07
C ALA A 228 -13.63 7.03 6.53
N GLY A 229 -13.74 5.85 7.16
CA GLY A 229 -14.16 5.76 8.57
C GLY A 229 -13.31 6.61 9.52
N ALA A 230 -13.97 7.34 10.43
CA ALA A 230 -13.34 8.07 11.51
C ALA A 230 -12.60 7.12 12.47
N PRO A 231 -11.54 7.57 13.18
CA PRO A 231 -10.78 6.71 14.08
C PRO A 231 -11.60 6.25 15.30
N VAL A 232 -11.84 4.93 15.42
CA VAL A 232 -12.52 4.31 16.56
C VAL A 232 -11.53 3.43 17.34
N ARG A 233 -11.15 3.89 18.53
CA ARG A 233 -10.28 3.14 19.46
C ARG A 233 -11.02 1.93 20.06
N GLY A 234 -10.30 0.84 20.29
CA GLY A 234 -10.86 -0.39 20.88
C GLY A 234 -11.70 -1.24 19.92
N ALA A 235 -11.74 -0.89 18.64
CA ALA A 235 -12.46 -1.63 17.61
C ALA A 235 -11.95 -3.08 17.51
N SER A 236 -12.87 -4.04 17.54
CA SER A 236 -12.59 -5.47 17.49
C SER A 236 -13.84 -6.25 17.06
N LEU A 237 -13.66 -7.41 16.42
CA LEU A 237 -14.74 -8.39 16.27
C LEU A 237 -14.63 -9.36 17.45
N LEU A 238 -15.50 -9.21 18.45
CA LEU A 238 -15.48 -10.06 19.65
C LEU A 238 -14.10 -10.11 20.34
N GLY A 239 -13.32 -9.02 20.33
CA GLY A 239 -11.95 -8.98 20.85
C GLY A 239 -10.85 -9.51 19.91
N GLN A 240 -11.20 -10.13 18.78
CA GLN A 240 -10.25 -10.34 17.69
C GLN A 240 -9.93 -9.00 17.02
N ALA A 241 -8.75 -8.88 16.41
CA ALA A 241 -8.32 -7.71 15.63
C ALA A 241 -8.19 -6.38 16.39
N GLN A 242 -8.20 -6.42 17.74
CA GLN A 242 -8.26 -5.26 18.61
C GLN A 242 -7.24 -4.17 18.23
N GLY A 243 -7.70 -2.92 18.19
CA GLY A 243 -6.87 -1.75 17.91
C GLY A 243 -7.72 -0.52 17.62
N THR A 244 -7.20 0.41 16.81
CA THR A 244 -7.98 1.51 16.24
C THR A 244 -8.43 1.13 14.84
N ALA A 245 -9.74 1.21 14.55
CA ALA A 245 -10.26 1.11 13.19
C ALA A 245 -10.39 2.50 12.58
N ARG A 246 -10.07 2.66 11.29
CA ARG A 246 -10.25 3.88 10.51
C ARG A 246 -10.21 3.56 9.01
N GLY A 247 -10.72 4.47 8.17
CA GLY A 247 -10.56 4.40 6.72
C GLY A 247 -9.21 4.93 6.23
N MET A 248 -9.01 4.90 4.91
CA MET A 248 -7.78 5.44 4.28
C MET A 248 -7.74 6.97 4.31
N ALA A 249 -8.90 7.61 4.12
CA ALA A 249 -9.07 9.06 4.19
C ALA A 249 -10.11 9.45 5.26
N PRO A 250 -9.78 9.41 6.57
CA PRO A 250 -10.73 9.77 7.63
C PRO A 250 -11.28 11.19 7.54
N GLY A 251 -10.57 12.11 6.85
CA GLY A 251 -11.02 13.48 6.59
C GLY A 251 -11.99 13.65 5.42
N ALA A 252 -12.13 12.67 4.52
CA ALA A 252 -13.03 12.78 3.35
C ALA A 252 -14.51 12.60 3.75
N ARG A 253 -15.42 13.18 2.97
CA ARG A 253 -16.87 13.00 3.13
C ARG A 253 -17.35 11.70 2.49
N ILE A 254 -18.46 11.16 2.96
CA ILE A 254 -19.11 9.96 2.44
C ILE A 254 -20.49 10.37 1.89
N ALA A 255 -20.79 9.96 0.67
CA ALA A 255 -22.13 9.99 0.09
C ALA A 255 -22.53 8.56 -0.31
N VAL A 256 -23.74 8.14 0.03
CA VAL A 256 -24.16 6.73 -0.07
C VAL A 256 -25.29 6.58 -1.07
N TYR A 257 -25.12 5.65 -2.01
CA TYR A 257 -26.09 5.34 -3.05
C TYR A 257 -26.42 3.85 -2.92
N LYS A 258 -27.53 3.56 -2.26
CA LYS A 258 -28.00 2.18 -2.06
C LYS A 258 -28.66 1.67 -3.33
N VAL A 259 -28.02 0.70 -3.98
CA VAL A 259 -28.46 0.07 -5.24
C VAL A 259 -28.57 -1.45 -5.12
N CYS A 260 -28.16 -2.01 -3.99
CA CYS A 260 -28.16 -3.44 -3.71
C CYS A 260 -29.21 -3.82 -2.66
N TRP A 261 -29.94 -4.90 -2.93
CA TRP A 261 -31.05 -5.41 -2.12
C TRP A 261 -31.00 -6.94 -2.07
N ALA A 262 -31.02 -7.50 -0.85
CA ALA A 262 -30.96 -8.95 -0.62
C ALA A 262 -29.84 -9.68 -1.40
N GLY A 263 -28.66 -9.07 -1.47
CA GLY A 263 -27.49 -9.61 -2.19
C GLY A 263 -27.53 -9.47 -3.71
N LYS A 264 -28.58 -8.88 -4.30
CA LYS A 264 -28.66 -8.53 -5.73
C LYS A 264 -28.48 -7.03 -5.93
N CYS A 265 -27.74 -6.62 -6.95
CA CYS A 265 -27.63 -5.22 -7.38
C CYS A 265 -27.99 -5.13 -8.87
N SER A 266 -29.15 -4.56 -9.20
CA SER A 266 -29.62 -4.46 -10.59
C SER A 266 -28.85 -3.38 -11.37
N THR A 267 -28.44 -3.65 -12.61
CA THR A 267 -27.69 -2.68 -13.44
C THR A 267 -28.39 -1.33 -13.56
N SER A 268 -29.72 -1.29 -13.66
CA SER A 268 -30.49 -0.04 -13.75
C SER A 268 -30.35 0.82 -12.49
N ASP A 269 -30.52 0.22 -11.31
CA ASP A 269 -30.32 0.87 -10.01
C ASP A 269 -28.85 1.35 -9.85
N ILE A 270 -27.87 0.57 -10.32
CA ILE A 270 -26.44 0.95 -10.30
C ILE A 270 -26.18 2.19 -11.15
N ILE A 271 -26.68 2.25 -12.38
CA ILE A 271 -26.47 3.40 -13.28
C ILE A 271 -27.12 4.65 -12.73
N GLU A 272 -28.34 4.56 -12.20
CA GLU A 272 -29.00 5.70 -11.54
C GLU A 272 -28.19 6.19 -10.32
N GLY A 273 -27.62 5.25 -9.55
CA GLY A 273 -26.67 5.57 -8.47
C GLY A 273 -25.45 6.37 -8.95
N ILE A 274 -24.82 5.96 -10.07
CA ILE A 274 -23.68 6.68 -10.68
C ILE A 274 -24.13 8.05 -11.21
N ASP A 275 -25.26 8.12 -11.94
CA ASP A 275 -25.80 9.34 -12.54
C ASP A 275 -26.02 10.41 -11.47
N LYS A 276 -26.70 10.03 -10.39
CA LYS A 276 -26.97 10.91 -9.27
C LYS A 276 -25.70 11.23 -8.48
N ALA A 277 -24.77 10.31 -8.29
CA ALA A 277 -23.51 10.62 -7.62
C ALA A 277 -22.68 11.69 -8.36
N VAL A 278 -22.55 11.56 -9.68
CA VAL A 278 -21.84 12.54 -10.51
C VAL A 278 -22.59 13.88 -10.56
N LYS A 279 -23.94 13.87 -10.59
CA LYS A 279 -24.78 15.09 -10.54
C LYS A 279 -24.71 15.80 -9.19
N ASP A 280 -24.66 15.04 -8.10
CA ASP A 280 -24.63 15.52 -6.71
C ASP A 280 -23.23 16.07 -6.33
N GLY A 281 -22.18 15.70 -7.08
CA GLY A 281 -20.86 16.31 -7.03
C GLY A 281 -19.78 15.51 -6.30
N VAL A 282 -19.74 14.18 -6.47
CA VAL A 282 -18.67 13.33 -5.92
C VAL A 282 -17.34 13.47 -6.70
N ASP A 283 -16.21 13.38 -6.00
CA ASP A 283 -14.86 13.34 -6.61
C ASP A 283 -14.40 11.92 -6.96
N VAL A 284 -14.85 10.95 -6.16
CA VAL A 284 -14.41 9.55 -6.19
C VAL A 284 -15.63 8.64 -6.08
N LEU A 285 -15.65 7.58 -6.86
CA LEU A 285 -16.62 6.50 -6.81
C LEU A 285 -15.96 5.18 -6.40
N SER A 286 -16.54 4.52 -5.40
CA SER A 286 -16.16 3.18 -4.95
C SER A 286 -17.26 2.19 -5.32
N LEU A 287 -16.99 1.32 -6.29
CA LEU A 287 -17.91 0.29 -6.76
C LEU A 287 -17.37 -1.08 -6.38
N SER A 288 -17.90 -1.58 -5.28
CA SER A 288 -17.51 -2.84 -4.66
C SER A 288 -18.28 -4.03 -5.24
N LEU A 289 -18.51 -3.98 -6.56
CA LEU A 289 -19.44 -4.80 -7.35
C LEU A 289 -18.69 -5.46 -8.53
N GLY A 290 -19.07 -6.68 -8.91
CA GLY A 290 -18.60 -7.33 -10.14
C GLY A 290 -19.67 -8.21 -10.79
N ALA A 291 -19.67 -8.25 -12.13
CA ALA A 291 -20.47 -9.13 -12.98
C ALA A 291 -19.54 -9.76 -14.05
N PRO A 292 -20.00 -10.75 -14.84
CA PRO A 292 -19.23 -11.22 -16.00
C PRO A 292 -18.84 -10.07 -16.93
N THR A 293 -17.69 -10.18 -17.58
CA THR A 293 -17.21 -9.14 -18.50
C THR A 293 -18.00 -9.19 -19.81
N PHE A 294 -18.41 -8.03 -20.30
CA PHE A 294 -19.10 -7.86 -21.59
C PHE A 294 -18.30 -6.89 -22.47
N ALA A 295 -18.57 -6.86 -23.78
CA ALA A 295 -17.96 -5.88 -24.68
C ALA A 295 -18.32 -4.45 -24.23
N TYR A 296 -17.41 -3.48 -24.40
CA TYR A 296 -17.56 -2.16 -23.77
C TYR A 296 -18.89 -1.47 -24.11
N GLN A 297 -19.36 -1.62 -25.35
CA GLN A 297 -20.61 -1.04 -25.85
C GLN A 297 -21.88 -1.79 -25.38
N THR A 298 -21.76 -3.01 -24.85
CA THR A 298 -22.88 -3.74 -24.25
C THR A 298 -22.85 -3.73 -22.73
N ASP A 299 -21.70 -3.40 -22.12
CA ASP A 299 -21.58 -3.15 -20.68
C ASP A 299 -22.05 -1.74 -20.31
N SER A 300 -23.30 -1.63 -19.86
CA SER A 300 -23.87 -0.36 -19.42
C SER A 300 -23.15 0.26 -18.20
N LEU A 301 -22.42 -0.53 -17.39
CA LEU A 301 -21.55 -0.02 -16.33
C LEU A 301 -20.28 0.61 -16.91
N SER A 302 -19.71 0.01 -17.96
CA SER A 302 -18.60 0.60 -18.73
C SER A 302 -18.97 1.97 -19.29
N ILE A 303 -20.17 2.10 -19.87
CA ILE A 303 -20.70 3.38 -20.40
C ILE A 303 -20.90 4.41 -19.27
N ALA A 304 -21.60 4.06 -18.19
CA ALA A 304 -21.86 5.00 -17.09
C ALA A 304 -20.57 5.48 -16.38
N THR A 305 -19.59 4.59 -16.23
CA THR A 305 -18.28 4.94 -15.64
C THR A 305 -17.38 5.73 -16.59
N PHE A 306 -17.55 5.59 -17.91
CA PHE A 306 -16.94 6.50 -18.88
C PHE A 306 -17.44 7.92 -18.63
N GLY A 307 -18.77 8.12 -18.61
CA GLY A 307 -19.40 9.41 -18.31
C GLY A 307 -18.98 10.02 -16.96
N ALA A 308 -18.73 9.20 -15.94
CA ALA A 308 -18.15 9.66 -14.67
C ALA A 308 -16.71 10.17 -14.84
N MET A 309 -15.86 9.42 -15.55
CA MET A 309 -14.48 9.83 -15.87
C MET A 309 -14.44 11.14 -16.67
N GLU A 310 -15.38 11.35 -17.61
CA GLU A 310 -15.49 12.60 -18.38
C GLU A 310 -15.72 13.83 -17.50
N ARG A 311 -16.43 13.66 -16.38
CA ARG A 311 -16.68 14.71 -15.39
C ARG A 311 -15.54 14.85 -14.37
N GLY A 312 -14.42 14.15 -14.57
CA GLY A 312 -13.25 14.19 -13.70
C GLY A 312 -13.36 13.34 -12.43
N VAL A 313 -14.35 12.46 -12.35
CA VAL A 313 -14.60 11.59 -11.19
C VAL A 313 -13.72 10.33 -11.28
N PHE A 314 -12.98 10.03 -10.23
CA PHE A 314 -12.15 8.82 -10.19
C PHE A 314 -12.99 7.59 -9.85
N VAL A 315 -12.90 6.53 -10.65
CA VAL A 315 -13.68 5.30 -10.46
C VAL A 315 -12.77 4.13 -10.05
N SER A 316 -13.06 3.52 -8.91
CA SER A 316 -12.46 2.28 -8.42
C SER A 316 -13.48 1.15 -8.47
N CYS A 317 -13.08 0.00 -9.03
CA CYS A 317 -13.91 -1.20 -9.11
C CYS A 317 -13.15 -2.42 -8.60
N SER A 318 -13.83 -3.36 -7.94
CA SER A 318 -13.25 -4.66 -7.58
C SER A 318 -12.95 -5.53 -8.80
N ALA A 319 -11.84 -6.27 -8.79
CA ALA A 319 -11.48 -7.17 -9.89
C ALA A 319 -12.36 -8.45 -9.99
N GLY A 320 -13.05 -8.81 -8.91
CA GLY A 320 -13.81 -10.07 -8.80
C GLY A 320 -13.14 -11.10 -7.90
N ASN A 321 -13.94 -12.07 -7.45
CA ASN A 321 -13.53 -13.13 -6.52
C ASN A 321 -13.53 -14.54 -7.16
N SER A 322 -13.44 -14.60 -8.49
CA SER A 322 -13.53 -15.83 -9.29
C SER A 322 -12.17 -16.41 -9.69
N GLY A 323 -11.09 -15.95 -9.05
CA GLY A 323 -9.74 -16.52 -9.19
C GLY A 323 -9.63 -17.91 -8.56
N PRO A 324 -8.53 -18.65 -8.84
CA PRO A 324 -7.26 -18.18 -9.38
C PRO A 324 -7.08 -18.38 -10.89
N ASN A 325 -8.10 -18.90 -11.59
CA ASN A 325 -8.02 -19.16 -13.03
C ASN A 325 -7.75 -17.87 -13.82
N ALA A 326 -7.04 -17.98 -14.95
CA ALA A 326 -6.89 -16.89 -15.90
C ALA A 326 -8.26 -16.43 -16.45
N ASP A 327 -8.31 -15.21 -16.99
CA ASP A 327 -9.50 -14.61 -17.62
C ASP A 327 -10.73 -14.52 -16.71
N SER A 328 -10.53 -14.54 -15.38
CA SER A 328 -11.60 -14.52 -14.37
C SER A 328 -11.99 -13.11 -13.91
N LEU A 329 -11.42 -12.06 -14.51
CA LEU A 329 -11.62 -10.67 -14.11
C LEU A 329 -12.93 -10.04 -14.61
N ALA A 330 -13.45 -9.14 -13.76
CA ALA A 330 -14.54 -8.23 -14.04
C ALA A 330 -14.02 -6.78 -14.16
N ASN A 331 -14.88 -5.86 -14.61
CA ASN A 331 -14.64 -4.41 -14.60
C ASN A 331 -13.35 -4.02 -15.36
N VAL A 332 -13.25 -4.39 -16.63
CA VAL A 332 -11.99 -4.41 -17.38
C VAL A 332 -11.67 -3.12 -18.14
N SER A 333 -12.57 -2.14 -18.13
CA SER A 333 -12.45 -0.91 -18.94
C SER A 333 -11.22 -0.07 -18.57
N PRO A 334 -10.51 0.55 -19.55
CA PRO A 334 -9.27 1.29 -19.27
C PRO A 334 -9.43 2.49 -18.32
N TRP A 335 -10.58 3.15 -18.33
CA TRP A 335 -10.91 4.29 -17.46
C TRP A 335 -11.28 3.91 -16.02
N MET A 336 -11.65 2.64 -15.76
CA MET A 336 -11.83 2.13 -14.39
C MET A 336 -10.48 1.77 -13.77
N THR A 337 -10.33 1.94 -12.45
CA THR A 337 -9.21 1.35 -11.70
C THR A 337 -9.65 0.01 -11.10
N THR A 338 -9.16 -1.10 -11.66
CA THR A 338 -9.58 -2.46 -11.32
C THR A 338 -8.65 -3.07 -10.28
N VAL A 339 -9.19 -3.43 -9.11
CA VAL A 339 -8.39 -3.73 -7.91
C VAL A 339 -8.47 -5.19 -7.48
N GLY A 340 -7.33 -5.89 -7.52
CA GLY A 340 -7.18 -7.25 -6.97
C GLY A 340 -6.95 -7.25 -5.45
N ALA A 341 -7.02 -8.41 -4.81
CA ALA A 341 -6.94 -8.55 -3.35
C ALA A 341 -5.62 -9.20 -2.88
N SER A 342 -5.06 -8.66 -1.80
CA SER A 342 -3.89 -9.18 -1.11
C SER A 342 -4.11 -9.35 0.41
N THR A 343 -3.23 -10.11 1.07
CA THR A 343 -3.20 -10.23 2.53
C THR A 343 -2.60 -8.99 3.22
N VAL A 344 -2.80 -8.88 4.54
CA VAL A 344 -1.97 -8.05 5.43
C VAL A 344 -1.08 -8.96 6.29
N ASP A 345 -0.14 -8.39 7.03
CA ASP A 345 0.71 -9.09 8.01
C ASP A 345 -0.04 -9.61 9.27
N ARG A 346 -1.37 -9.70 9.22
CA ARG A 346 -2.24 -10.17 10.30
C ARG A 346 -3.00 -11.43 9.89
N VAL A 347 -2.99 -12.43 10.77
CA VAL A 347 -3.78 -13.67 10.63
C VAL A 347 -4.52 -14.02 11.92
N PHE A 348 -5.45 -14.96 11.83
CA PHE A 348 -6.24 -15.49 12.95
C PHE A 348 -5.94 -16.98 13.12
N PRO A 349 -4.77 -17.32 13.69
CA PRO A 349 -4.30 -18.68 13.66
C PRO A 349 -5.13 -19.57 14.58
N SER A 350 -5.46 -20.74 14.06
CA SER A 350 -6.04 -21.85 14.79
C SER A 350 -5.24 -23.11 14.46
N ALA A 351 -5.42 -24.19 15.22
CA ALA A 351 -4.78 -25.46 14.90
C ALA A 351 -5.66 -26.67 15.20
N VAL A 352 -5.60 -27.63 14.29
CA VAL A 352 -6.13 -28.99 14.44
C VAL A 352 -5.00 -29.86 14.98
N THR A 353 -5.22 -30.55 16.08
CA THR A 353 -4.30 -31.57 16.60
C THR A 353 -4.95 -32.94 16.45
N LEU A 354 -4.47 -33.74 15.51
CA LEU A 354 -4.97 -35.10 15.26
C LEU A 354 -4.64 -36.03 16.44
N GLY A 355 -5.34 -37.15 16.57
CA GLY A 355 -5.08 -38.17 17.59
C GLY A 355 -3.66 -38.76 17.55
N THR A 356 -2.94 -38.61 16.43
CA THR A 356 -1.51 -38.95 16.28
C THR A 356 -0.55 -37.92 16.89
N GLY A 357 -1.06 -36.82 17.45
CA GLY A 357 -0.26 -35.68 17.90
C GLY A 357 0.17 -34.71 16.80
N ARG A 358 -0.01 -35.03 15.51
CA ARG A 358 0.28 -34.10 14.40
C ARG A 358 -0.58 -32.84 14.54
N LYS A 359 0.09 -31.69 14.66
CA LYS A 359 -0.53 -30.37 14.72
C LYS A 359 -0.48 -29.71 13.36
N ILE A 360 -1.63 -29.20 12.92
CA ILE A 360 -1.86 -28.60 11.60
C ILE A 360 -2.39 -27.19 11.82
N THR A 361 -1.80 -26.20 11.15
CA THR A 361 -2.21 -24.79 11.25
C THR A 361 -3.37 -24.51 10.29
N GLY A 362 -4.33 -23.71 10.75
CA GLY A 362 -5.44 -23.21 9.95
C GLY A 362 -5.86 -21.82 10.41
N ALA A 363 -7.03 -21.36 9.95
CA ALA A 363 -7.58 -20.05 10.29
C ALA A 363 -9.03 -20.12 10.79
N SER A 364 -9.40 -19.21 11.70
CA SER A 364 -10.76 -19.10 12.23
C SER A 364 -11.00 -17.79 13.00
N LEU A 365 -12.21 -17.23 12.90
CA LEU A 365 -12.66 -16.13 13.77
C LEU A 365 -13.55 -16.61 14.93
N TYR A 366 -13.76 -17.92 15.08
CA TYR A 366 -14.63 -18.46 16.10
C TYR A 366 -14.18 -18.05 17.53
N LYS A 367 -15.16 -17.64 18.35
CA LYS A 367 -14.99 -17.36 19.77
C LYS A 367 -16.23 -17.86 20.52
N GLY A 368 -16.03 -18.63 21.58
CA GLY A 368 -17.14 -19.19 22.38
C GLY A 368 -16.77 -20.41 23.24
N TRP A 369 -15.64 -21.06 22.97
CA TRP A 369 -15.17 -22.21 23.75
C TRP A 369 -14.42 -21.76 25.02
N LYS A 370 -14.79 -22.29 26.20
CA LYS A 370 -14.09 -21.99 27.46
C LYS A 370 -12.75 -22.74 27.51
N ASP A 371 -11.68 -22.07 27.98
CA ASP A 371 -10.27 -22.54 27.91
C ASP A 371 -10.02 -23.98 28.39
N GLY A 372 -10.75 -24.43 29.42
CA GLY A 372 -10.49 -25.69 30.11
C GLY A 372 -10.60 -26.99 29.29
N SER A 373 -11.07 -26.94 28.04
CA SER A 373 -11.21 -28.13 27.18
C SER A 373 -10.49 -28.05 25.83
N LEU A 374 -9.57 -27.07 25.65
CA LEU A 374 -8.75 -26.85 24.44
C LEU A 374 -7.83 -28.01 23.99
N ARG A 375 -7.83 -29.14 24.71
CA ARG A 375 -7.06 -30.35 24.39
C ARG A 375 -7.90 -31.63 24.33
N LYS A 376 -9.22 -31.55 24.54
CA LYS A 376 -10.07 -32.73 24.48
C LYS A 376 -10.16 -33.24 23.05
N GLN A 377 -9.70 -34.46 22.83
CA GLN A 377 -9.86 -35.17 21.56
C GLN A 377 -11.34 -35.57 21.40
N TYR A 378 -11.86 -35.35 20.20
CA TYR A 378 -13.21 -35.73 19.79
C TYR A 378 -13.15 -36.62 18.54
N PRO A 379 -14.11 -37.54 18.35
CA PRO A 379 -14.16 -38.35 17.13
C PRO A 379 -14.26 -37.45 15.89
N LEU A 380 -13.50 -37.81 14.86
CA LEU A 380 -13.39 -37.09 13.59
C LEU A 380 -14.12 -37.91 12.51
N VAL A 381 -14.80 -37.26 11.57
CA VAL A 381 -15.49 -37.96 10.47
C VAL A 381 -15.40 -37.19 9.15
N TYR A 382 -15.19 -37.92 8.05
CA TYR A 382 -15.37 -37.46 6.68
C TYR A 382 -16.41 -38.39 6.02
N ILE A 383 -17.46 -37.82 5.42
CA ILE A 383 -18.60 -38.58 4.86
C ILE A 383 -18.57 -38.56 3.31
N GLY A 384 -17.64 -37.83 2.71
CA GLY A 384 -17.45 -37.79 1.27
C GLY A 384 -16.84 -39.07 0.70
N SER A 385 -17.24 -39.41 -0.52
CA SER A 385 -16.61 -40.43 -1.36
C SER A 385 -15.27 -39.94 -1.95
N ASN A 386 -14.50 -40.87 -2.51
CA ASN A 386 -13.29 -40.59 -3.31
C ASN A 386 -13.62 -40.29 -4.80
N SER A 387 -14.90 -40.09 -5.15
CA SER A 387 -15.31 -39.90 -6.55
C SER A 387 -15.13 -38.45 -7.01
N SER A 388 -14.81 -38.26 -8.30
CA SER A 388 -14.46 -36.94 -8.88
C SER A 388 -15.65 -36.01 -9.15
N ILE A 389 -16.87 -36.41 -8.76
CA ILE A 389 -18.09 -35.63 -8.92
C ILE A 389 -18.36 -34.88 -7.61
N SER A 390 -19.02 -33.73 -7.67
CA SER A 390 -19.35 -32.86 -6.53
C SER A 390 -20.28 -33.55 -5.52
N ASP A 391 -19.70 -34.39 -4.64
CA ASP A 391 -20.41 -35.15 -3.61
C ASP A 391 -21.05 -34.20 -2.58
N PRO A 392 -22.40 -34.16 -2.48
CA PRO A 392 -23.11 -33.28 -1.54
C PRO A 392 -22.75 -33.52 -0.07
N SER A 393 -22.31 -34.73 0.28
CA SER A 393 -21.89 -35.14 1.63
C SER A 393 -20.47 -34.66 1.92
N ALA A 394 -19.59 -34.68 0.91
CA ALA A 394 -18.24 -34.13 1.00
C ALA A 394 -18.25 -32.60 1.15
N LEU A 395 -19.23 -31.93 0.53
CA LEU A 395 -19.48 -30.50 0.63
C LEU A 395 -20.34 -30.11 1.86
N CYS A 396 -20.88 -31.08 2.60
CA CYS A 396 -21.75 -30.87 3.76
C CYS A 396 -22.96 -29.95 3.44
N LEU A 397 -23.59 -30.15 2.27
CA LEU A 397 -24.77 -29.41 1.84
C LEU A 397 -25.99 -29.71 2.72
N GLN A 398 -26.99 -28.81 2.72
CA GLN A 398 -28.22 -28.99 3.48
C GLN A 398 -28.90 -30.34 3.15
N GLY A 399 -29.14 -31.14 4.18
CA GLY A 399 -29.78 -32.46 4.06
C GLY A 399 -28.84 -33.63 3.68
N SER A 400 -27.55 -33.40 3.37
CA SER A 400 -26.62 -34.50 3.03
C SER A 400 -26.00 -35.20 4.23
N LEU A 401 -25.98 -34.56 5.40
CA LEU A 401 -25.38 -35.12 6.61
C LEU A 401 -26.40 -35.95 7.41
N ASN A 402 -26.07 -37.22 7.69
CA ASN A 402 -26.86 -38.10 8.56
C ASN A 402 -26.57 -37.81 10.05
N PRO A 403 -27.54 -37.31 10.84
CA PRO A 403 -27.31 -36.95 12.25
C PRO A 403 -26.82 -38.11 13.12
N LYS A 404 -27.22 -39.36 12.82
CA LYS A 404 -26.76 -40.56 13.54
C LYS A 404 -25.25 -40.80 13.39
N ILE A 405 -24.65 -40.28 12.32
CA ILE A 405 -23.22 -40.44 12.03
C ILE A 405 -22.40 -39.27 12.56
N VAL A 406 -22.90 -38.03 12.45
CA VAL A 406 -22.14 -36.81 12.81
C VAL A 406 -22.36 -36.30 14.24
N SER A 407 -23.44 -36.68 14.91
CA SER A 407 -23.76 -36.16 16.25
C SER A 407 -22.62 -36.43 17.25
N GLY A 408 -22.18 -35.39 17.95
CA GLY A 408 -21.06 -35.47 18.90
C GLY A 408 -19.66 -35.52 18.29
N LYS A 409 -19.50 -35.33 16.96
CA LYS A 409 -18.22 -35.45 16.25
C LYS A 409 -17.75 -34.13 15.61
N ILE A 410 -16.47 -34.08 15.26
CA ILE A 410 -15.91 -33.07 14.36
C ILE A 410 -16.08 -33.56 12.92
N VAL A 411 -16.70 -32.76 12.06
CA VAL A 411 -16.96 -33.11 10.66
C VAL A 411 -15.97 -32.43 9.73
N ILE A 412 -15.41 -33.17 8.78
CA ILE A 412 -14.57 -32.62 7.71
C ILE A 412 -15.46 -32.34 6.50
N CYS A 413 -15.46 -31.08 6.05
CA CYS A 413 -16.20 -30.61 4.88
C CYS A 413 -15.23 -29.99 3.88
N ASN A 414 -15.46 -30.17 2.59
CA ASN A 414 -14.73 -29.46 1.53
C ASN A 414 -15.37 -28.09 1.32
N ARG A 415 -14.54 -27.07 1.06
CA ARG A 415 -15.00 -25.77 0.55
C ARG A 415 -15.59 -25.95 -0.86
N GLY A 416 -16.65 -25.23 -1.17
CA GLY A 416 -17.31 -25.25 -2.48
C GLY A 416 -18.14 -23.98 -2.72
N LEU A 417 -19.17 -24.09 -3.55
CA LEU A 417 -20.00 -22.96 -4.00
C LEU A 417 -20.90 -22.36 -2.90
N THR A 418 -21.29 -23.15 -1.90
CA THR A 418 -22.12 -22.69 -0.77
C THR A 418 -21.31 -21.82 0.21
N ASN A 419 -21.98 -20.88 0.88
CA ASN A 419 -21.33 -20.01 1.87
C ASN A 419 -20.61 -20.86 2.95
N ARG A 420 -19.33 -20.56 3.19
CA ARG A 420 -18.47 -21.29 4.14
C ARG A 420 -19.08 -21.38 5.54
N VAL A 421 -19.78 -20.34 6.00
CA VAL A 421 -20.39 -20.34 7.33
C VAL A 421 -21.72 -21.10 7.36
N GLU A 422 -22.46 -21.11 6.26
CA GLU A 422 -23.67 -21.92 6.07
C GLU A 422 -23.36 -23.42 6.15
N ILE A 423 -22.26 -23.87 5.54
CA ILE A 423 -21.77 -25.25 5.70
C ILE A 423 -21.56 -25.59 7.19
N GLY A 424 -21.04 -24.64 7.97
CA GLY A 424 -20.93 -24.80 9.43
C GLY A 424 -22.28 -24.86 10.15
N GLN A 425 -23.28 -24.11 9.70
CA GLN A 425 -24.65 -24.18 10.22
C GLN A 425 -25.26 -25.57 9.96
N VAL A 426 -25.08 -26.15 8.77
CA VAL A 426 -25.53 -27.52 8.44
C VAL A 426 -24.88 -28.56 9.35
N VAL A 427 -23.56 -28.48 9.58
CA VAL A 427 -22.86 -29.38 10.52
C VAL A 427 -23.42 -29.26 11.94
N LYS A 428 -23.70 -28.04 12.39
CA LYS A 428 -24.27 -27.76 13.71
C LYS A 428 -25.68 -28.32 13.86
N ASP A 429 -26.55 -28.12 12.87
CA ASP A 429 -27.94 -28.58 12.90
C ASP A 429 -28.06 -30.10 12.82
N ALA A 430 -27.09 -30.77 12.18
CA ALA A 430 -26.97 -32.23 12.21
C ALA A 430 -26.40 -32.79 13.55
N GLY A 431 -26.04 -31.92 14.51
CA GLY A 431 -25.52 -32.30 15.84
C GLY A 431 -23.99 -32.40 15.93
N GLY A 432 -23.26 -31.97 14.89
CA GLY A 432 -21.80 -31.89 14.91
C GLY A 432 -21.31 -30.83 15.90
N ILE A 433 -20.26 -31.17 16.66
CA ILE A 433 -19.70 -30.29 17.71
C ILE A 433 -18.58 -29.37 17.21
N GLY A 434 -18.10 -29.61 15.98
CA GLY A 434 -17.10 -28.78 15.32
C GLY A 434 -16.89 -29.17 13.86
N MET A 435 -16.14 -28.35 13.13
CA MET A 435 -15.90 -28.52 11.70
C MET A 435 -14.42 -28.28 11.33
N ILE A 436 -13.93 -29.02 10.34
CA ILE A 436 -12.70 -28.71 9.60
C ILE A 436 -13.11 -28.45 8.15
N LEU A 437 -12.91 -27.22 7.67
CA LEU A 437 -13.20 -26.84 6.30
C LEU A 437 -11.92 -26.92 5.46
N ALA A 438 -11.83 -27.93 4.59
CA ALA A 438 -10.68 -28.18 3.74
C ALA A 438 -10.83 -27.48 2.37
N ASN A 439 -9.81 -26.73 1.94
CA ASN A 439 -9.75 -26.19 0.58
C ASN A 439 -9.69 -27.31 -0.49
N THR A 440 -10.26 -27.00 -1.66
CA THR A 440 -10.14 -27.77 -2.91
C THR A 440 -8.87 -27.39 -3.67
N TYR A 441 -8.61 -27.99 -4.83
CA TYR A 441 -7.45 -27.66 -5.68
C TYR A 441 -7.49 -26.18 -6.11
N GLU A 442 -8.66 -25.71 -6.54
CA GLU A 442 -8.92 -24.34 -7.00
C GLU A 442 -8.62 -23.27 -5.92
N HIS A 443 -8.77 -23.61 -4.63
CA HIS A 443 -8.53 -22.65 -3.54
C HIS A 443 -7.13 -22.72 -2.93
N GLY A 444 -6.30 -23.68 -3.35
CA GLY A 444 -4.90 -23.80 -2.93
C GLY A 444 -4.68 -23.76 -1.42
N GLU A 445 -3.66 -23.03 -0.99
CA GLU A 445 -3.27 -22.89 0.43
C GLU A 445 -3.83 -21.61 1.08
N ASP A 446 -4.81 -20.95 0.46
CA ASP A 446 -5.37 -19.68 0.94
C ASP A 446 -6.24 -19.87 2.21
N LEU A 447 -5.92 -19.13 3.27
CA LEU A 447 -6.53 -19.25 4.59
C LEU A 447 -7.41 -18.05 4.92
N ILE A 448 -8.69 -18.18 4.57
CA ILE A 448 -9.75 -17.26 5.00
C ILE A 448 -10.25 -17.67 6.39
N ALA A 449 -10.40 -16.69 7.29
CA ALA A 449 -10.90 -16.86 8.63
C ALA A 449 -12.35 -16.34 8.67
N ASP A 450 -13.32 -17.23 8.95
CA ASP A 450 -14.74 -16.89 9.01
C ASP A 450 -15.33 -17.00 10.42
N SER A 451 -16.40 -16.23 10.69
CA SER A 451 -17.05 -16.13 12.00
C SER A 451 -18.14 -17.20 12.18
N HIS A 452 -17.74 -18.47 12.23
CA HIS A 452 -18.68 -19.60 12.33
C HIS A 452 -19.53 -19.61 13.62
N LEU A 453 -20.69 -20.29 13.55
CA LEU A 453 -21.63 -20.51 14.65
C LEU A 453 -21.38 -21.77 15.50
N LEU A 454 -20.33 -22.52 15.15
CA LEU A 454 -19.74 -23.64 15.88
C LEU A 454 -18.19 -23.56 15.77
N PRO A 455 -17.43 -24.29 16.61
CA PRO A 455 -15.97 -24.37 16.48
C PRO A 455 -15.56 -24.90 15.10
N ALA A 456 -14.98 -24.05 14.26
CA ALA A 456 -14.61 -24.42 12.90
C ALA A 456 -13.21 -23.87 12.54
N ILE A 457 -12.42 -24.67 11.82
CA ILE A 457 -11.08 -24.29 11.34
C ILE A 457 -11.00 -24.50 9.83
N ALA A 458 -10.64 -23.46 9.08
CA ALA A 458 -10.27 -23.57 7.67
C ALA A 458 -8.81 -24.05 7.53
N VAL A 459 -8.55 -24.96 6.59
CA VAL A 459 -7.21 -25.50 6.28
C VAL A 459 -6.94 -25.50 4.77
N GLY A 460 -5.68 -25.28 4.40
CA GLY A 460 -5.22 -25.32 3.01
C GLY A 460 -5.31 -26.72 2.39
N ASN A 461 -5.19 -26.80 1.06
CA ASN A 461 -5.43 -28.02 0.30
C ASN A 461 -4.61 -29.22 0.80
N LYS A 462 -3.27 -29.08 0.87
CA LYS A 462 -2.36 -30.19 1.20
C LYS A 462 -2.66 -30.78 2.57
N GLU A 463 -2.89 -29.92 3.55
CA GLU A 463 -3.23 -30.32 4.91
C GLU A 463 -4.66 -30.89 5.01
N GLY A 464 -5.63 -30.30 4.29
CA GLY A 464 -6.99 -30.83 4.19
C GLY A 464 -7.04 -32.23 3.58
N ALA A 465 -6.24 -32.50 2.54
CA ALA A 465 -6.08 -33.82 1.95
C ALA A 465 -5.45 -34.81 2.95
N ALA A 466 -4.44 -34.38 3.73
CA ALA A 466 -3.82 -35.21 4.77
C ALA A 466 -4.80 -35.56 5.91
N ILE A 467 -5.63 -34.61 6.34
CA ILE A 467 -6.68 -34.82 7.36
C ILE A 467 -7.75 -35.79 6.86
N LYS A 468 -8.22 -35.61 5.62
CA LYS A 468 -9.18 -36.55 4.98
C LYS A 468 -8.61 -37.97 4.89
N LYS A 469 -7.36 -38.11 4.45
CA LYS A 469 -6.67 -39.41 4.42
C LYS A 469 -6.60 -40.05 5.81
N TYR A 470 -6.18 -39.29 6.83
CA TYR A 470 -6.15 -39.77 8.22
C TYR A 470 -7.53 -40.27 8.71
N ALA A 471 -8.59 -39.51 8.45
CA ALA A 471 -9.95 -39.86 8.86
C ALA A 471 -10.50 -41.11 8.14
N MET A 472 -10.09 -41.37 6.90
CA MET A 472 -10.50 -42.56 6.14
C MET A 472 -9.68 -43.82 6.46
N THR A 473 -8.41 -43.68 6.87
CA THR A 473 -7.51 -44.84 7.08
C THR A 473 -7.42 -45.32 8.52
N ASN A 474 -7.83 -44.51 9.50
CA ASN A 474 -7.77 -44.88 10.92
C ASN A 474 -9.11 -45.44 11.39
N SER A 475 -9.12 -46.43 12.28
CA SER A 475 -10.37 -47.02 12.80
C SER A 475 -11.09 -46.14 13.81
N HIS A 476 -10.35 -45.30 14.55
CA HIS A 476 -10.89 -44.39 15.58
C HIS A 476 -10.23 -43.00 15.46
N PRO A 477 -10.42 -42.30 14.32
CA PRO A 477 -9.80 -41.00 14.07
C PRO A 477 -10.34 -39.97 15.06
N THR A 478 -9.45 -39.14 15.60
CA THR A 478 -9.80 -38.07 16.54
C THR A 478 -9.09 -36.78 16.19
N ALA A 479 -9.69 -35.64 16.56
CA ALA A 479 -9.06 -34.33 16.51
C ALA A 479 -9.45 -33.46 17.72
N ALA A 480 -8.56 -32.53 18.06
CA ALA A 480 -8.83 -31.40 18.94
C ALA A 480 -8.65 -30.08 18.15
N LEU A 481 -9.53 -29.10 18.40
CA LEU A 481 -9.50 -27.78 17.77
C LEU A 481 -9.02 -26.73 18.77
N SER A 482 -8.13 -25.83 18.34
CA SER A 482 -7.58 -24.76 19.18
C SER A 482 -7.56 -23.42 18.45
N PHE A 483 -7.89 -22.34 19.15
CA PHE A 483 -8.03 -20.99 18.59
C PHE A 483 -7.03 -20.06 19.28
N GLN A 484 -6.15 -19.41 18.52
CA GLN A 484 -4.97 -18.70 19.08
C GLN A 484 -5.09 -17.17 18.98
N GLY A 485 -6.32 -16.66 18.81
CA GLY A 485 -6.60 -15.22 18.76
C GLY A 485 -6.12 -14.57 17.46
N THR A 486 -5.54 -13.37 17.60
CA THR A 486 -4.99 -12.56 16.51
C THR A 486 -3.47 -12.57 16.59
N ARG A 487 -2.77 -12.72 15.44
CA ARG A 487 -1.31 -12.48 15.34
C ARG A 487 -1.00 -11.48 14.24
N VAL A 488 0.03 -10.66 14.46
CA VAL A 488 0.54 -9.61 13.57
C VAL A 488 2.03 -9.84 13.26
N GLY A 489 2.62 -9.09 12.32
CA GLY A 489 4.02 -9.27 11.92
C GLY A 489 4.31 -10.52 11.09
N ILE A 490 3.29 -11.11 10.47
CA ILE A 490 3.40 -12.33 9.66
C ILE A 490 4.27 -12.09 8.41
N ARG A 491 5.16 -13.05 8.12
CA ARG A 491 6.05 -13.05 6.96
C ARG A 491 6.03 -14.40 6.23
N PRO A 492 5.78 -14.49 4.91
CA PRO A 492 5.67 -13.38 3.96
C PRO A 492 4.34 -12.62 4.06
N SER A 493 4.37 -11.33 3.78
CA SER A 493 3.20 -10.47 3.56
C SER A 493 3.61 -9.22 2.77
N PRO A 494 2.83 -8.72 1.80
CA PRO A 494 1.54 -9.26 1.37
C PRO A 494 1.70 -10.48 0.44
N VAL A 495 0.62 -11.23 0.30
CA VAL A 495 0.45 -12.36 -0.63
C VAL A 495 -0.82 -12.09 -1.44
N VAL A 496 -0.82 -12.36 -2.75
CA VAL A 496 -2.03 -12.22 -3.59
C VAL A 496 -3.01 -13.33 -3.25
N ALA A 497 -4.28 -12.99 -3.00
CA ALA A 497 -5.29 -13.95 -2.58
C ALA A 497 -5.62 -14.95 -3.71
N ALA A 498 -5.96 -16.19 -3.36
CA ALA A 498 -6.26 -17.20 -4.38
C ALA A 498 -7.56 -16.86 -5.12
N PHE A 499 -8.58 -16.43 -4.38
CA PHE A 499 -9.86 -16.00 -4.95
C PHE A 499 -9.77 -14.72 -5.79
N SER A 500 -8.72 -13.89 -5.66
CA SER A 500 -8.64 -12.63 -6.43
C SER A 500 -8.61 -12.97 -7.91
N SER A 501 -9.59 -12.47 -8.67
CA SER A 501 -9.66 -12.69 -10.12
C SER A 501 -8.39 -12.24 -10.85
N ARG A 502 -8.08 -12.94 -11.94
CA ARG A 502 -6.81 -12.84 -12.69
C ARG A 502 -7.05 -12.47 -14.14
N GLY A 503 -6.09 -11.74 -14.71
CA GLY A 503 -6.03 -11.47 -16.14
C GLY A 503 -5.54 -12.65 -16.98
N PRO A 504 -5.30 -12.44 -18.30
CA PRO A 504 -5.33 -11.15 -18.99
C PRO A 504 -6.74 -10.53 -19.16
N ASN A 505 -6.80 -9.32 -19.72
CA ASN A 505 -8.06 -8.74 -20.22
C ASN A 505 -8.39 -9.37 -21.58
N TYR A 506 -9.29 -10.36 -21.62
CA TYR A 506 -9.61 -11.06 -22.86
C TYR A 506 -10.31 -10.19 -23.92
N LEU A 507 -10.92 -9.05 -23.56
CA LEU A 507 -11.44 -8.10 -24.55
C LEU A 507 -10.32 -7.35 -25.28
N ASN A 508 -9.17 -7.16 -24.61
CA ASN A 508 -8.02 -6.47 -25.17
C ASN A 508 -6.75 -6.80 -24.38
N LEU A 509 -5.93 -7.70 -24.94
CA LEU A 509 -4.68 -8.16 -24.32
C LEU A 509 -3.61 -7.04 -24.20
N GLU A 510 -3.74 -5.94 -24.96
CA GLU A 510 -2.81 -4.79 -24.91
C GLU A 510 -3.06 -3.86 -23.71
N VAL A 511 -4.18 -4.04 -22.99
CA VAL A 511 -4.47 -3.33 -21.73
C VAL A 511 -4.36 -4.29 -20.54
N LEU A 512 -3.25 -4.19 -19.79
CA LEU A 512 -2.99 -5.02 -18.61
C LEU A 512 -4.03 -4.79 -17.50
N LYS A 513 -4.59 -5.90 -16.99
CA LYS A 513 -5.48 -5.94 -15.82
C LYS A 513 -5.15 -7.16 -14.92
N PRO A 514 -5.43 -7.10 -13.59
CA PRO A 514 -5.92 -5.94 -12.83
C PRO A 514 -4.88 -4.80 -12.82
N ASP A 515 -5.28 -3.61 -12.39
CA ASP A 515 -4.38 -2.44 -12.39
C ASP A 515 -3.38 -2.49 -11.23
N ILE A 516 -3.85 -2.93 -10.06
CA ILE A 516 -3.11 -2.92 -8.80
C ILE A 516 -3.73 -3.94 -7.82
N VAL A 517 -2.98 -4.39 -6.82
CA VAL A 517 -3.53 -5.07 -5.64
C VAL A 517 -3.48 -4.19 -4.41
N ALA A 518 -4.53 -4.29 -3.59
CA ALA A 518 -4.60 -3.69 -2.27
C ALA A 518 -5.19 -4.71 -1.27
N PRO A 519 -5.07 -4.49 0.05
CA PRO A 519 -5.45 -5.54 0.99
C PRO A 519 -6.94 -5.87 0.97
N GLY A 520 -7.27 -7.16 1.07
CA GLY A 520 -8.63 -7.68 1.03
C GLY A 520 -8.84 -9.05 1.69
N VAL A 521 -7.92 -9.55 2.54
CA VAL A 521 -8.02 -10.90 3.14
C VAL A 521 -7.97 -10.88 4.67
N ASN A 522 -9.08 -11.25 5.32
CA ASN A 522 -9.35 -11.32 6.76
C ASN A 522 -9.34 -9.99 7.47
N ILE A 523 -10.21 -9.08 7.04
CA ILE A 523 -10.01 -7.66 7.29
C ILE A 523 -11.27 -7.04 8.00
N LEU A 524 -11.02 -6.31 9.11
CA LEU A 524 -11.93 -5.61 10.05
C LEU A 524 -12.36 -4.17 9.66
N ALA A 525 -13.67 -3.89 9.60
CA ALA A 525 -14.28 -2.54 9.71
C ALA A 525 -15.71 -2.59 10.27
N ALA A 526 -16.41 -1.44 10.26
CA ALA A 526 -17.73 -1.24 10.86
C ALA A 526 -18.79 -2.16 10.27
N TRP A 527 -19.77 -2.54 11.08
CA TRP A 527 -20.85 -3.44 10.67
C TRP A 527 -22.24 -2.91 11.02
N THR A 528 -23.27 -3.42 10.36
CA THR A 528 -24.66 -3.15 10.72
C THR A 528 -25.02 -3.87 12.03
N HIS A 529 -25.88 -3.28 12.85
CA HIS A 529 -26.47 -4.00 13.99
C HIS A 529 -27.66 -4.88 13.60
N SER A 530 -28.05 -4.90 12.32
CA SER A 530 -29.20 -5.68 11.82
C SER A 530 -28.90 -7.15 11.51
N LEU A 531 -27.62 -7.52 11.32
CA LEU A 531 -27.20 -8.84 10.86
C LEU A 531 -25.95 -9.31 11.61
N GLY A 532 -25.91 -10.59 11.98
CA GLY A 532 -24.76 -11.16 12.68
C GLY A 532 -23.49 -11.25 11.83
N PRO A 533 -22.30 -11.38 12.46
CA PRO A 533 -21.01 -11.37 11.77
C PRO A 533 -20.78 -12.55 10.81
N SER A 534 -21.61 -13.60 10.84
CA SER A 534 -21.60 -14.67 9.82
C SER A 534 -22.39 -14.34 8.54
N SER A 535 -23.13 -13.22 8.53
CA SER A 535 -24.16 -12.88 7.56
C SER A 535 -25.34 -13.86 7.46
N LEU A 536 -25.46 -14.84 8.38
CA LEU A 536 -26.62 -15.74 8.42
C LEU A 536 -27.77 -15.16 9.26
N VAL A 537 -29.00 -15.31 8.80
CA VAL A 537 -30.22 -14.93 9.55
C VAL A 537 -30.40 -15.70 10.88
N THR A 538 -29.75 -16.85 11.03
CA THR A 538 -29.70 -17.62 12.29
C THR A 538 -28.74 -17.03 13.33
N ASP A 539 -27.79 -16.18 12.92
CA ASP A 539 -26.83 -15.54 13.81
C ASP A 539 -27.44 -14.31 14.49
N LYS A 540 -27.59 -14.41 15.82
CA LYS A 540 -28.16 -13.34 16.66
C LYS A 540 -27.10 -12.52 17.40
N ARG A 541 -25.80 -12.71 17.09
CA ARG A 541 -24.72 -11.91 17.67
C ARG A 541 -24.74 -10.51 17.07
N ILE A 542 -24.82 -9.47 17.90
CA ILE A 542 -24.70 -8.07 17.46
C ILE A 542 -23.25 -7.60 17.69
N VAL A 543 -22.66 -6.93 16.70
CA VAL A 543 -21.27 -6.45 16.75
C VAL A 543 -21.11 -5.07 16.11
N ASP A 544 -20.26 -4.21 16.68
CA ASP A 544 -19.92 -2.89 16.09
C ASP A 544 -19.02 -3.02 14.84
N PHE A 545 -18.22 -4.09 14.77
CA PHE A 545 -17.23 -4.35 13.73
C PHE A 545 -17.24 -5.82 13.33
N ASN A 546 -17.08 -6.09 12.04
CA ASN A 546 -16.98 -7.45 11.49
C ASN A 546 -15.65 -7.64 10.73
N ILE A 547 -15.23 -8.89 10.52
CA ILE A 547 -14.03 -9.29 9.78
C ILE A 547 -14.43 -10.30 8.73
N LEU A 548 -14.12 -10.02 7.47
CA LEU A 548 -14.51 -10.83 6.32
C LEU A 548 -13.44 -10.59 5.19
N SER A 549 -13.59 -11.13 3.98
CA SER A 549 -12.58 -11.01 2.89
C SER A 549 -13.13 -10.77 1.47
N GLY A 550 -12.49 -9.86 0.70
CA GLY A 550 -12.30 -10.00 -0.76
C GLY A 550 -12.05 -8.71 -1.57
N THR A 551 -12.14 -8.78 -2.91
CA THR A 551 -11.76 -7.68 -3.82
C THR A 551 -12.65 -6.45 -3.75
N SER A 552 -13.91 -6.60 -3.33
CA SER A 552 -14.79 -5.45 -3.00
C SER A 552 -14.18 -4.53 -1.97
N MET A 553 -13.11 -4.94 -1.29
CA MET A 553 -12.50 -4.17 -0.23
C MET A 553 -11.02 -3.90 -0.31
N SER A 554 -10.33 -4.51 -1.28
CA SER A 554 -9.20 -3.84 -1.89
C SER A 554 -9.65 -2.56 -2.63
N CYS A 555 -10.83 -2.58 -3.28
CA CYS A 555 -11.45 -1.43 -3.95
C CYS A 555 -11.54 -0.13 -3.09
N PRO A 556 -12.25 -0.06 -1.93
CA PRO A 556 -12.34 1.10 -1.06
C PRO A 556 -11.02 1.51 -0.40
N HIS A 557 -10.03 0.60 -0.28
CA HIS A 557 -8.68 1.05 0.05
C HIS A 557 -8.15 1.96 -1.08
N VAL A 558 -8.21 1.51 -2.34
CA VAL A 558 -7.83 2.34 -3.49
C VAL A 558 -8.70 3.59 -3.60
N SER A 559 -10.01 3.52 -3.38
CA SER A 559 -10.92 4.68 -3.40
C SER A 559 -10.56 5.72 -2.35
N GLY A 560 -10.30 5.30 -1.10
CA GLY A 560 -9.90 6.22 -0.05
C GLY A 560 -8.47 6.78 -0.23
N ILE A 561 -7.56 6.01 -0.84
CA ILE A 561 -6.22 6.51 -1.22
C ILE A 561 -6.33 7.51 -2.38
N ALA A 562 -7.20 7.27 -3.37
CA ALA A 562 -7.50 8.21 -4.44
C ALA A 562 -8.09 9.52 -3.89
N ALA A 563 -8.98 9.44 -2.90
CA ALA A 563 -9.51 10.62 -2.19
C ALA A 563 -8.41 11.40 -1.45
N LEU A 564 -7.46 10.71 -0.81
CA LEU A 564 -6.29 11.33 -0.18
C LEU A 564 -5.35 12.00 -1.20
N ILE A 565 -5.17 11.40 -2.38
CA ILE A 565 -4.38 12.00 -3.48
C ILE A 565 -5.12 13.23 -4.03
N LYS A 566 -6.43 13.14 -4.28
CA LYS A 566 -7.28 14.24 -4.78
C LYS A 566 -7.28 15.42 -3.82
N SER A 567 -7.34 15.21 -2.49
CA SER A 567 -7.32 16.31 -1.51
C SER A 567 -6.00 17.09 -1.50
N ARG A 568 -4.88 16.45 -1.88
CA ARG A 568 -3.56 17.10 -2.04
C ARG A 568 -3.28 17.60 -3.46
N HIS A 569 -3.91 17.01 -4.47
CA HIS A 569 -3.78 17.39 -5.89
C HIS A 569 -5.16 17.56 -6.54
N PRO A 570 -5.93 18.62 -6.21
CA PRO A 570 -7.34 18.72 -6.62
C PRO A 570 -7.54 18.77 -8.14
N ASN A 571 -6.57 19.35 -8.85
CA ASN A 571 -6.58 19.50 -10.31
C ASN A 571 -6.11 18.25 -11.08
N TRP A 572 -5.78 17.14 -10.40
CA TRP A 572 -5.42 15.90 -11.10
C TRP A 572 -6.67 15.21 -11.68
N SER A 573 -6.49 14.69 -12.90
CA SER A 573 -7.45 13.84 -13.59
C SER A 573 -7.58 12.47 -12.90
N PRO A 574 -8.65 11.71 -13.18
CA PRO A 574 -8.75 10.30 -12.78
C PRO A 574 -7.53 9.48 -13.20
N ALA A 575 -7.02 9.71 -14.42
CA ALA A 575 -5.87 9.01 -14.98
C ALA A 575 -4.55 9.35 -14.27
N ALA A 576 -4.33 10.62 -13.93
CA ALA A 576 -3.18 11.06 -13.15
C ALA A 576 -3.13 10.39 -11.76
N ILE A 577 -4.28 10.27 -11.09
CA ILE A 577 -4.41 9.61 -9.78
C ILE A 577 -4.16 8.10 -9.92
N LYS A 578 -4.79 7.46 -10.92
CA LYS A 578 -4.55 6.04 -11.27
C LYS A 578 -3.06 5.77 -11.54
N SER A 579 -2.44 6.60 -12.38
CA SER A 579 -1.03 6.49 -12.72
C SER A 579 -0.14 6.64 -11.50
N ALA A 580 -0.40 7.60 -10.61
CA ALA A 580 0.40 7.81 -9.41
C ALA A 580 0.40 6.59 -8.48
N MET A 581 -0.73 5.89 -8.37
CA MET A 581 -0.83 4.66 -7.58
C MET A 581 -0.13 3.47 -8.26
N MET A 582 -0.30 3.31 -9.58
CA MET A 582 0.31 2.21 -10.33
C MET A 582 1.85 2.36 -10.41
N THR A 583 2.37 3.52 -10.79
CA THR A 583 3.82 3.73 -10.98
C THR A 583 4.63 3.70 -9.69
N THR A 584 3.98 3.75 -8.53
CA THR A 584 4.63 3.73 -7.21
C THR A 584 4.36 2.47 -6.39
N ALA A 585 3.58 1.53 -6.93
CA ALA A 585 3.34 0.22 -6.36
C ALA A 585 4.64 -0.59 -6.18
N TYR A 586 4.60 -1.64 -5.35
CA TYR A 586 5.74 -2.51 -5.07
C TYR A 586 5.39 -4.00 -5.27
N ILE A 587 6.32 -4.75 -5.84
CA ILE A 587 6.15 -6.16 -6.23
C ILE A 587 6.87 -7.15 -5.30
N HIS A 588 7.10 -6.76 -4.03
CA HIS A 588 7.80 -7.60 -3.05
C HIS A 588 7.06 -7.75 -1.71
N ASP A 589 7.36 -8.81 -0.98
CA ASP A 589 6.90 -9.04 0.39
C ASP A 589 7.77 -8.30 1.44
N ASN A 590 7.44 -8.47 2.72
CA ASN A 590 8.19 -7.98 3.89
C ASN A 590 9.44 -8.82 4.25
N LYS A 591 9.86 -9.72 3.35
CA LYS A 591 11.18 -10.35 3.31
C LYS A 591 11.98 -9.91 2.06
N TYR A 592 11.43 -9.02 1.23
CA TYR A 592 11.96 -8.57 -0.07
C TYR A 592 12.03 -9.66 -1.17
N ASN A 593 11.29 -10.76 -1.03
CA ASN A 593 11.03 -11.70 -2.14
C ASN A 593 9.92 -11.15 -3.05
N PRO A 594 9.79 -11.60 -4.31
CA PRO A 594 8.62 -11.31 -5.14
C PRO A 594 7.31 -11.66 -4.42
N LEU A 595 6.24 -10.88 -4.64
CA LEU A 595 4.91 -11.18 -4.08
C LEU A 595 4.49 -12.60 -4.43
N ALA A 596 4.15 -13.41 -3.42
CA ALA A 596 3.66 -14.76 -3.65
C ALA A 596 2.17 -14.77 -4.05
N ASP A 597 1.76 -15.85 -4.72
CA ASP A 597 0.37 -16.18 -5.03
C ASP A 597 -0.12 -17.29 -4.08
N ALA A 598 -1.20 -17.06 -3.33
CA ALA A 598 -1.73 -18.02 -2.36
C ALA A 598 -2.26 -19.33 -2.99
N SER A 599 -2.59 -19.32 -4.29
CA SER A 599 -3.08 -20.52 -5.00
C SER A 599 -1.96 -21.52 -5.29
N THR A 600 -0.80 -21.05 -5.75
CA THR A 600 0.34 -21.88 -6.17
C THR A 600 1.48 -21.94 -5.14
N GLY A 601 1.58 -20.94 -4.27
CA GLY A 601 2.75 -20.70 -3.41
C GLY A 601 3.98 -20.16 -4.14
N ALA A 602 3.89 -19.92 -5.46
CA ALA A 602 4.97 -19.40 -6.28
C ALA A 602 4.94 -17.86 -6.36
N ALA A 603 5.90 -17.27 -7.07
CA ALA A 603 5.87 -15.83 -7.39
C ALA A 603 4.65 -15.50 -8.28
N SER A 604 3.89 -14.50 -7.87
CA SER A 604 2.74 -13.98 -8.61
C SER A 604 3.16 -13.18 -9.85
N THR A 605 2.28 -13.13 -10.84
CA THR A 605 2.49 -12.41 -12.12
C THR A 605 1.72 -11.08 -12.16
N PRO A 606 2.02 -10.18 -13.10
CA PRO A 606 1.21 -8.98 -13.36
C PRO A 606 -0.27 -9.26 -13.67
N TYR A 607 -0.64 -10.43 -14.20
CA TYR A 607 -2.05 -10.83 -14.32
C TYR A 607 -2.73 -11.12 -12.97
N ALA A 608 -1.96 -11.22 -11.88
CA ALA A 608 -2.45 -11.37 -10.52
C ALA A 608 -2.32 -10.07 -9.70
N HIS A 609 -1.20 -9.35 -9.82
CA HIS A 609 -0.92 -8.15 -9.01
C HIS A 609 -0.97 -6.80 -9.75
N GLY A 610 -1.17 -6.78 -11.07
CA GLY A 610 -1.13 -5.56 -11.88
C GLY A 610 0.24 -4.90 -11.85
N ALA A 611 0.28 -3.61 -11.47
CA ALA A 611 1.53 -2.90 -11.19
C ALA A 611 2.19 -3.30 -9.84
N GLY A 612 1.49 -4.06 -8.99
CA GLY A 612 1.97 -4.51 -7.68
C GLY A 612 1.04 -4.09 -6.54
N HIS A 613 1.57 -4.13 -5.32
CA HIS A 613 0.87 -3.70 -4.12
C HIS A 613 0.92 -2.18 -3.92
N ILE A 614 -0.21 -1.57 -3.61
CA ILE A 614 -0.34 -0.10 -3.49
C ILE A 614 0.57 0.49 -2.40
N ASN A 615 1.18 1.66 -2.69
CA ASN A 615 1.99 2.44 -1.76
C ASN A 615 1.47 3.89 -1.66
N PRO A 616 0.63 4.22 -0.67
CA PRO A 616 0.00 5.54 -0.59
C PRO A 616 1.01 6.69 -0.44
N LEU A 617 2.04 6.51 0.39
CA LEU A 617 3.01 7.56 0.70
C LEU A 617 3.83 7.97 -0.54
N LYS A 618 4.20 7.01 -1.39
CA LYS A 618 4.85 7.30 -2.67
C LYS A 618 3.87 7.85 -3.70
N ALA A 619 2.63 7.33 -3.76
CA ALA A 619 1.61 7.80 -4.69
C ALA A 619 1.23 9.29 -4.52
N LEU A 620 1.44 9.87 -3.32
CA LEU A 620 1.31 11.31 -3.11
C LEU A 620 2.36 12.15 -3.85
N ASN A 621 3.52 11.59 -4.19
CA ASN A 621 4.63 12.28 -4.85
C ASN A 621 5.34 11.35 -5.86
N PRO A 622 4.67 10.93 -6.95
CA PRO A 622 5.19 9.92 -7.89
C PRO A 622 6.33 10.45 -8.78
N GLY A 623 6.52 11.77 -8.84
CA GLY A 623 7.48 12.45 -9.71
C GLY A 623 6.99 12.55 -11.15
N LEU A 624 6.68 11.41 -11.79
CA LEU A 624 6.10 11.34 -13.13
C LEU A 624 4.71 10.69 -13.08
N ILE A 625 3.81 11.14 -13.95
CA ILE A 625 2.50 10.51 -14.20
C ILE A 625 2.27 10.34 -15.71
N TYR A 626 1.53 9.29 -16.06
CA TYR A 626 0.94 9.06 -17.37
C TYR A 626 -0.50 9.58 -17.30
N ASP A 627 -0.73 10.72 -17.95
CA ASP A 627 -2.01 11.43 -17.90
C ASP A 627 -2.81 11.15 -19.18
N LEU A 628 -4.13 11.05 -19.04
CA LEU A 628 -5.11 10.75 -20.09
C LEU A 628 -6.33 11.62 -19.88
N GLY A 629 -6.86 12.19 -20.96
CA GLY A 629 -8.13 12.89 -21.00
C GLY A 629 -9.25 12.04 -21.61
N PRO A 630 -10.49 12.55 -21.61
CA PRO A 630 -11.64 11.85 -22.18
C PRO A 630 -11.52 11.54 -23.68
N GLN A 631 -10.81 12.38 -24.45
CA GLN A 631 -10.53 12.11 -25.86
C GLN A 631 -9.63 10.89 -26.04
N ASP A 632 -8.57 10.71 -25.23
CA ASP A 632 -7.64 9.58 -25.39
C ASP A 632 -8.34 8.23 -25.21
N TYR A 633 -9.31 8.14 -24.28
CA TYR A 633 -10.17 6.96 -24.12
C TYR A 633 -11.21 6.81 -25.24
N PHE A 634 -11.65 7.91 -25.85
CA PHE A 634 -12.54 7.88 -27.01
C PHE A 634 -11.80 7.38 -28.26
N GLU A 635 -10.56 7.82 -28.49
CA GLU A 635 -9.69 7.31 -29.57
C GLU A 635 -9.39 5.81 -29.43
N PHE A 636 -9.21 5.33 -28.19
CA PHE A 636 -9.09 3.89 -27.90
C PHE A 636 -10.36 3.12 -28.31
N LEU A 637 -11.54 3.68 -28.08
CA LEU A 637 -12.80 3.08 -28.53
C LEU A 637 -12.96 3.15 -30.05
N CYS A 638 -12.58 4.27 -30.70
CA CYS A 638 -12.59 4.43 -32.16
C CYS A 638 -11.79 3.36 -32.92
N ALA A 639 -10.78 2.78 -32.27
CA ALA A 639 -9.97 1.70 -32.81
C ALA A 639 -10.49 0.28 -32.49
N GLN A 640 -11.57 0.14 -31.69
CA GLN A 640 -12.09 -1.14 -31.22
C GLN A 640 -13.60 -1.39 -31.46
N ILE A 641 -14.44 -0.35 -31.60
CA ILE A 641 -15.89 -0.48 -31.83
C ILE A 641 -16.36 0.26 -33.10
N SER A 642 -17.57 -0.04 -33.58
CA SER A 642 -18.10 0.58 -34.82
C SER A 642 -18.46 2.06 -34.62
N SER A 643 -18.51 2.84 -35.70
CA SER A 643 -18.92 4.24 -35.65
C SER A 643 -20.34 4.43 -35.09
N THR A 644 -21.23 3.46 -35.27
CA THR A 644 -22.57 3.43 -34.69
C THR A 644 -22.56 3.19 -33.18
N ASP A 645 -21.64 2.34 -32.69
CA ASP A 645 -21.48 2.06 -31.24
C ASP A 645 -20.78 3.22 -30.51
N MET A 646 -19.89 3.96 -31.19
CA MET A 646 -19.20 5.13 -30.62
C MET A 646 -20.17 6.18 -30.07
N GLU A 647 -21.34 6.32 -30.72
CA GLU A 647 -22.42 7.21 -30.33
C GLU A 647 -22.99 6.94 -28.91
N LEU A 648 -22.71 5.77 -28.33
CA LEU A 648 -23.09 5.40 -26.96
C LEU A 648 -22.19 6.07 -25.90
N PHE A 649 -20.96 6.44 -26.28
CA PHE A 649 -19.94 7.05 -25.41
C PHE A 649 -19.85 8.58 -25.55
N GLY A 650 -20.85 9.19 -26.20
CA GLY A 650 -20.95 10.63 -26.41
C GLY A 650 -20.71 11.04 -27.86
N ASN A 651 -20.78 12.35 -28.12
CA ASN A 651 -20.62 12.92 -29.46
C ASN A 651 -19.23 13.57 -29.58
N ARG A 652 -18.25 12.80 -30.06
CA ARG A 652 -16.88 13.24 -30.35
C ARG A 652 -16.46 12.69 -31.72
N THR A 653 -15.51 13.36 -32.34
CA THR A 653 -14.88 12.92 -33.58
C THR A 653 -13.74 11.95 -33.26
N CYS A 654 -13.63 10.88 -34.04
CA CYS A 654 -12.44 10.01 -34.06
C CYS A 654 -11.34 10.68 -34.88
N HIS A 655 -10.20 10.97 -34.27
CA HIS A 655 -9.03 11.53 -34.95
C HIS A 655 -8.01 10.45 -35.37
N HIS A 656 -8.20 9.21 -34.90
CA HIS A 656 -7.35 8.04 -35.15
C HIS A 656 -5.89 8.27 -34.75
N THR A 657 -5.66 8.86 -33.57
CA THR A 657 -4.32 9.25 -33.10
C THR A 657 -3.48 8.12 -32.51
N LEU A 658 -4.06 6.95 -32.26
CA LEU A 658 -3.38 5.78 -31.68
C LEU A 658 -2.91 4.83 -32.78
N ALA A 659 -1.64 4.43 -32.76
CA ALA A 659 -1.10 3.48 -33.73
C ALA A 659 -1.55 2.03 -33.48
N SER A 660 -1.80 1.68 -32.21
CA SER A 660 -2.47 0.44 -31.76
C SER A 660 -3.22 0.70 -30.46
N LEU A 661 -3.99 -0.28 -29.98
CA LEU A 661 -4.76 -0.12 -28.73
C LEU A 661 -3.83 0.00 -27.50
N GLY A 662 -2.70 -0.70 -27.50
CA GLY A 662 -1.62 -0.58 -26.53
C GLY A 662 -0.84 0.74 -26.61
N ASP A 663 -1.06 1.57 -27.63
CA ASP A 663 -0.47 2.91 -27.77
C ASP A 663 -1.17 3.96 -26.90
N LEU A 664 -2.34 3.62 -26.33
CA LEU A 664 -2.98 4.39 -25.24
C LEU A 664 -1.94 4.71 -24.16
N ASN A 665 -1.91 5.95 -23.67
CA ASN A 665 -0.92 6.45 -22.70
C ASN A 665 -1.12 5.89 -21.27
N TYR A 666 -1.23 4.57 -21.16
CA TYR A 666 -1.51 3.80 -19.97
C TYR A 666 -0.21 3.56 -19.17
N PRO A 667 -0.25 3.57 -17.82
CA PRO A 667 0.91 3.33 -16.96
C PRO A 667 1.33 1.84 -16.89
N ALA A 668 1.02 1.05 -17.93
CA ALA A 668 1.50 -0.30 -18.16
C ALA A 668 1.73 -0.53 -19.67
N LEU A 669 2.52 -1.55 -19.99
CA LEU A 669 2.82 -1.99 -21.35
C LEU A 669 2.42 -3.46 -21.47
N SER A 670 1.63 -3.79 -22.49
CA SER A 670 1.31 -5.17 -22.87
C SER A 670 1.30 -5.25 -24.39
N VAL A 671 1.91 -6.30 -24.95
CA VAL A 671 2.06 -6.51 -26.39
C VAL A 671 1.77 -7.97 -26.69
N SER A 672 0.89 -8.21 -27.66
CA SER A 672 0.62 -9.54 -28.19
C SER A 672 1.37 -9.74 -29.51
N PHE A 673 2.08 -10.86 -29.66
CA PHE A 673 2.76 -11.20 -30.90
C PHE A 673 1.94 -12.26 -31.67
N PRO A 674 1.64 -12.06 -32.96
CA PRO A 674 0.89 -13.03 -33.76
C PRO A 674 1.70 -14.32 -33.98
N GLU A 675 1.05 -15.48 -33.86
CA GLU A 675 1.70 -16.80 -33.83
C GLU A 675 2.64 -17.12 -35.02
N LYS A 676 2.46 -16.46 -36.17
CA LYS A 676 3.21 -16.71 -37.41
C LYS A 676 4.33 -15.69 -37.68
N GLY A 677 4.56 -14.72 -36.78
CA GLY A 677 5.49 -13.61 -37.00
C GLY A 677 6.85 -13.75 -36.31
N ASN A 678 7.73 -14.66 -36.78
CA ASN A 678 9.15 -14.58 -36.42
C ASN A 678 9.71 -13.21 -36.87
N ASN A 679 10.43 -12.52 -35.98
CA ASN A 679 10.97 -11.14 -36.16
C ASN A 679 9.92 -10.01 -36.24
N SER A 680 8.71 -10.20 -35.69
CA SER A 680 7.79 -9.07 -35.47
C SER A 680 8.32 -8.13 -34.38
N ALA A 681 8.18 -6.82 -34.61
CA ALA A 681 8.55 -5.76 -33.69
C ALA A 681 7.39 -4.78 -33.52
N VAL A 682 7.07 -4.42 -32.28
CA VAL A 682 5.96 -3.51 -31.93
C VAL A 682 6.55 -2.30 -31.23
N THR A 683 6.15 -1.10 -31.64
CA THR A 683 6.59 0.16 -31.01
C THR A 683 5.39 0.85 -30.37
N LEU A 684 5.50 1.12 -29.07
CA LEU A 684 4.49 1.83 -28.27
C LEU A 684 5.02 3.19 -27.81
N HIS A 685 4.20 4.23 -27.90
CA HIS A 685 4.50 5.58 -27.47
C HIS A 685 3.93 5.84 -26.09
N ARG A 686 4.63 6.65 -25.29
CA ARG A 686 4.16 7.10 -23.98
C ARG A 686 4.56 8.54 -23.74
N THR A 687 3.71 9.28 -23.06
CA THR A 687 3.92 10.68 -22.68
C THR A 687 3.79 10.83 -21.18
N VAL A 688 4.88 11.20 -20.52
CA VAL A 688 4.95 11.42 -19.07
C VAL A 688 4.94 12.91 -18.75
N THR A 689 4.17 13.27 -17.73
CA THR A 689 4.10 14.63 -17.18
C THR A 689 4.89 14.69 -15.87
N ASN A 690 5.84 15.63 -15.76
CA ASN A 690 6.57 15.85 -14.51
C ASN A 690 5.71 16.61 -13.48
N VAL A 691 5.33 15.94 -12.40
CA VAL A 691 4.62 16.54 -11.25
C VAL A 691 5.53 16.74 -10.03
N GLY A 692 6.78 16.29 -10.10
CA GLY A 692 7.80 16.42 -9.06
C GLY A 692 8.58 17.73 -9.12
N LYS A 693 9.90 17.65 -8.91
CA LYS A 693 10.82 18.80 -8.98
C LYS A 693 10.89 19.34 -10.41
N ALA A 694 10.79 20.65 -10.58
CA ALA A 694 10.71 21.32 -11.88
C ALA A 694 11.87 20.94 -12.82
N VAL A 695 13.11 21.01 -12.32
CA VAL A 695 14.30 20.50 -13.01
C VAL A 695 14.60 19.09 -12.52
N SER A 696 14.55 18.09 -13.40
CA SER A 696 14.81 16.69 -13.05
C SER A 696 15.17 15.82 -14.26
N ASN A 697 16.01 14.80 -14.03
CA ASN A 697 16.57 13.94 -15.08
C ASN A 697 16.27 12.47 -14.76
N TYR A 698 15.47 11.80 -15.61
CA TYR A 698 15.08 10.41 -15.43
C TYR A 698 15.74 9.54 -16.50
N HIS A 699 16.36 8.42 -16.09
CA HIS A 699 16.93 7.43 -17.00
C HIS A 699 16.06 6.16 -17.01
N ALA A 700 15.86 5.56 -18.19
CA ALA A 700 15.11 4.31 -18.32
C ALA A 700 15.94 3.12 -17.81
N VAL A 701 15.30 2.22 -17.07
CA VAL A 701 15.84 0.92 -16.66
C VAL A 701 14.83 -0.14 -17.03
N VAL A 702 15.25 -1.16 -17.79
CA VAL A 702 14.36 -2.21 -18.31
C VAL A 702 14.79 -3.58 -17.82
N SER A 703 13.83 -4.46 -17.55
CA SER A 703 14.09 -5.88 -17.29
C SER A 703 14.73 -6.58 -18.50
N SER A 704 15.58 -7.57 -18.24
CA SER A 704 16.08 -8.49 -19.26
C SER A 704 15.04 -9.58 -19.56
N PHE A 705 14.63 -9.69 -20.81
CA PHE A 705 13.70 -10.73 -21.29
C PHE A 705 14.45 -11.85 -22.02
N LYS A 706 13.85 -13.05 -22.10
CA LYS A 706 14.47 -14.22 -22.75
C LYS A 706 14.11 -14.28 -24.23
N SER A 707 12.85 -13.99 -24.57
CA SER A 707 12.33 -14.14 -25.93
C SER A 707 12.18 -12.82 -26.71
N VAL A 708 12.36 -11.66 -26.08
CA VAL A 708 12.27 -10.33 -26.72
C VAL A 708 13.45 -9.42 -26.37
N VAL A 709 13.67 -8.38 -27.18
CA VAL A 709 14.43 -7.17 -26.84
C VAL A 709 13.43 -6.07 -26.50
N VAL A 710 13.77 -5.20 -25.54
CA VAL A 710 13.02 -3.97 -25.26
C VAL A 710 13.99 -2.80 -25.30
N GLU A 711 13.76 -1.87 -26.22
CA GLU A 711 14.54 -0.64 -26.41
C GLU A 711 13.68 0.58 -26.09
N VAL A 712 14.29 1.63 -25.50
CA VAL A 712 13.58 2.84 -25.05
C VAL A 712 14.30 4.07 -25.58
N GLU A 713 13.59 4.90 -26.32
CA GLU A 713 14.15 6.08 -26.99
C GLU A 713 13.28 7.32 -26.71
N PRO A 714 13.85 8.42 -26.18
CA PRO A 714 15.21 8.52 -25.64
C PRO A 714 15.37 7.74 -24.32
N ALA A 715 16.56 7.18 -24.08
CA ALA A 715 16.86 6.48 -22.82
C ALA A 715 16.92 7.42 -21.58
N THR A 716 16.83 8.74 -21.78
CA THR A 716 16.84 9.77 -20.73
C THR A 716 15.82 10.87 -21.05
N LEU A 717 15.06 11.29 -20.03
CA LEU A 717 14.12 12.41 -20.08
C LEU A 717 14.63 13.57 -19.22
N HIS A 718 14.69 14.76 -19.82
CA HIS A 718 15.25 15.98 -19.23
C HIS A 718 14.16 17.03 -19.04
N PHE A 719 13.61 17.12 -17.82
CA PHE A 719 12.59 18.11 -17.49
C PHE A 719 13.24 19.39 -16.96
N THR A 720 12.79 20.54 -17.46
CA THR A 720 13.23 21.89 -17.09
C THR A 720 12.18 22.67 -16.30
N LYS A 721 10.89 22.31 -16.43
CA LYS A 721 9.79 22.91 -15.67
C LYS A 721 8.80 21.86 -15.13
N LYS A 722 8.09 22.23 -14.06
CA LYS A 722 6.98 21.44 -13.53
C LYS A 722 5.83 21.43 -14.56
N HIS A 723 5.08 20.33 -14.62
CA HIS A 723 4.03 20.05 -15.58
C HIS A 723 4.47 20.01 -17.06
N GLN A 724 5.78 19.97 -17.33
CA GLN A 724 6.28 19.64 -18.66
C GLN A 724 5.93 18.20 -19.02
N LYS A 725 5.36 18.02 -20.20
CA LYS A 725 5.16 16.71 -20.84
C LYS A 725 6.37 16.39 -21.70
N LEU A 726 6.85 15.14 -21.65
CA LEU A 726 7.85 14.60 -22.57
C LEU A 726 7.41 13.21 -23.02
N SER A 727 7.67 12.90 -24.27
CA SER A 727 7.29 11.63 -24.89
C SER A 727 8.52 10.76 -25.17
N TYR A 728 8.30 9.45 -25.18
CA TYR A 728 9.28 8.45 -25.55
C TYR A 728 8.57 7.27 -26.24
N LYS A 729 9.33 6.46 -26.99
CA LYS A 729 8.86 5.21 -27.58
C LYS A 729 9.55 4.01 -26.94
N VAL A 730 8.86 2.89 -26.93
CA VAL A 730 9.34 1.58 -26.48
C VAL A 730 9.17 0.60 -27.62
N THR A 731 10.26 0.08 -28.15
CA THR A 731 10.24 -0.92 -29.23
C THR A 731 10.52 -2.29 -28.64
N ILE A 732 9.62 -3.24 -28.85
CA ILE A 732 9.69 -4.62 -28.37
C ILE A 732 9.81 -5.55 -29.58
N SER A 733 10.95 -6.23 -29.71
CA SER A 733 11.31 -7.03 -30.88
C SER A 733 11.48 -8.51 -30.52
N GLY A 734 10.79 -9.40 -31.24
CA GLY A 734 10.88 -10.84 -31.04
C GLY A 734 12.26 -11.42 -31.39
N LYS A 735 12.89 -12.12 -30.44
CA LYS A 735 14.16 -12.87 -30.60
C LYS A 735 13.96 -14.37 -30.77
N LYS A 736 12.95 -14.93 -30.10
CA LYS A 736 12.63 -16.37 -30.08
C LYS A 736 11.12 -16.55 -30.02
N ARG A 737 10.62 -17.68 -30.51
CA ARG A 737 9.21 -18.07 -30.34
C ARG A 737 8.88 -18.16 -28.85
N GLN A 738 7.91 -17.38 -28.40
CA GLN A 738 7.38 -17.45 -27.04
C GLN A 738 6.56 -18.74 -26.87
N THR A 739 6.71 -19.39 -25.71
CA THR A 739 5.91 -20.57 -25.29
C THR A 739 4.86 -20.22 -24.24
N GLY A 740 4.78 -18.95 -23.83
CA GLY A 740 3.89 -18.40 -22.82
C GLY A 740 4.24 -16.92 -22.56
N PRO A 741 3.48 -16.22 -21.70
CA PRO A 741 3.73 -14.81 -21.40
C PRO A 741 5.05 -14.61 -20.63
N GLU A 742 5.83 -13.61 -21.03
CA GLU A 742 6.97 -13.10 -20.26
C GLU A 742 6.62 -11.77 -19.60
N PHE A 743 7.14 -11.55 -18.39
CA PHE A 743 6.83 -10.37 -17.58
C PHE A 743 8.10 -9.66 -17.11
N GLY A 744 8.02 -8.34 -16.98
CA GLY A 744 9.12 -7.48 -16.53
C GLY A 744 8.65 -6.06 -16.26
N HIS A 745 9.59 -5.13 -16.10
CA HIS A 745 9.31 -3.73 -15.79
C HIS A 745 10.13 -2.75 -16.63
N LEU A 746 9.57 -1.56 -16.81
CA LEU A 746 10.23 -0.33 -17.24
C LEU A 746 10.18 0.67 -16.07
N ILE A 747 11.33 1.14 -15.61
CA ILE A 747 11.43 2.08 -14.47
C ILE A 747 12.13 3.36 -14.94
N TRP A 748 11.45 4.49 -14.81
CA TRP A 748 12.06 5.81 -14.92
C TRP A 748 12.76 6.17 -13.60
N LYS A 749 14.08 6.04 -13.57
CA LYS A 749 14.90 6.28 -12.38
C LYS A 749 15.52 7.67 -12.43
N ASN A 750 15.05 8.56 -11.55
CA ASN A 750 15.74 9.82 -11.28
C ASN A 750 17.07 9.52 -10.54
N LYS A 751 18.18 10.16 -10.95
CA LYS A 751 19.36 10.26 -10.07
C LYS A 751 18.95 11.23 -8.95
N VAL A 752 18.98 10.88 -7.66
CA VAL A 752 20.14 10.33 -6.94
C VAL A 752 19.68 9.40 -5.81
N HIS A 753 20.19 8.18 -5.80
CA HIS A 753 20.90 7.61 -4.64
C HIS A 753 22.19 7.04 -5.23
N LYS A 754 23.22 7.89 -5.34
CA LYS A 754 24.58 7.37 -5.50
C LYS A 754 24.89 6.65 -4.19
N ILE A 755 25.40 5.43 -4.26
CA ILE A 755 25.83 4.66 -3.10
C ILE A 755 27.35 4.60 -3.07
N SER A 756 27.93 4.71 -1.88
CA SER A 756 29.33 4.39 -1.65
C SER A 756 29.44 2.88 -1.42
N VAL A 757 30.39 2.25 -2.12
CA VAL A 757 30.64 0.80 -2.02
C VAL A 757 32.08 0.63 -1.51
N GLN A 758 32.22 0.40 -0.20
CA GLN A 758 33.50 0.20 0.46
C GLN A 758 33.81 -1.31 0.48
N ARG A 759 34.67 -1.76 -0.43
CA ARG A 759 35.16 -3.15 -0.53
C ARG A 759 36.50 -3.28 0.20
N LEU A 760 36.68 -4.31 1.03
CA LEU A 760 38.01 -4.63 1.59
C LEU A 760 38.96 -5.05 0.45
N LYS A 761 40.18 -4.49 0.44
CA LYS A 761 41.19 -4.79 -0.59
C LYS A 761 41.92 -6.11 -0.40
N ALA A 762 41.98 -6.63 0.83
CA ALA A 762 42.68 -7.86 1.18
C ALA A 762 42.10 -8.45 2.47
N MET A 763 41.98 -9.78 2.52
CA MET A 763 41.54 -10.51 3.71
C MET A 763 42.68 -10.61 4.73
N SER A 764 42.56 -9.85 5.82
CA SER A 764 43.44 -9.93 6.99
C SER A 764 42.60 -9.85 8.25
N SER A 765 43.03 -10.51 9.32
CA SER A 765 42.31 -10.56 10.60
C SER A 765 42.00 -9.17 11.18
N LEU A 766 42.91 -8.20 11.00
CA LEU A 766 42.69 -6.82 11.39
C LEU A 766 41.62 -6.12 10.53
N ALA A 767 41.61 -6.35 9.21
CA ALA A 767 40.62 -5.74 8.32
C ALA A 767 39.22 -6.35 8.51
N GLU A 768 39.13 -7.65 8.74
CA GLU A 768 37.88 -8.35 9.02
C GLU A 768 37.27 -7.94 10.37
N MET A 769 38.10 -7.80 11.42
CA MET A 769 37.68 -7.20 12.69
C MET A 769 37.11 -5.79 12.50
N LYS A 770 37.80 -4.91 11.75
CA LYS A 770 37.32 -3.55 11.48
C LYS A 770 35.96 -3.56 10.77
N PHE A 771 35.80 -4.43 9.76
CA PHE A 771 34.55 -4.58 9.03
C PHE A 771 33.40 -5.05 9.94
N ALA A 772 33.63 -6.07 10.77
CA ALA A 772 32.61 -6.60 11.68
C ALA A 772 32.12 -5.53 12.68
N VAL A 773 33.04 -4.80 13.33
CA VAL A 773 32.72 -3.70 14.26
C VAL A 773 31.94 -2.59 13.55
N GLN A 774 32.35 -2.20 12.35
CA GLN A 774 31.69 -1.15 11.57
C GLN A 774 30.26 -1.55 11.17
N VAL A 775 30.03 -2.80 10.76
CA VAL A 775 28.69 -3.32 10.43
C VAL A 775 27.80 -3.41 11.67
N GLU A 776 28.33 -3.89 12.80
CA GLU A 776 27.56 -4.03 14.04
C GLU A 776 27.10 -2.67 14.59
N ILE A 777 27.99 -1.66 14.61
CA ILE A 777 27.66 -0.33 15.10
C ILE A 777 26.68 0.38 14.15
N LEU A 778 26.99 0.42 12.85
CA LEU A 778 26.13 1.10 11.86
C LEU A 778 24.77 0.40 11.67
N GLY A 779 24.63 -0.87 12.06
CA GLY A 779 23.35 -1.55 12.11
C GLY A 779 22.43 -1.06 13.25
N ARG A 780 22.99 -0.41 14.28
CA ARG A 780 22.27 0.04 15.49
C ARG A 780 22.06 1.56 15.55
N VAL A 781 22.96 2.37 14.98
CA VAL A 781 22.87 3.85 15.03
C VAL A 781 22.13 4.46 13.84
N ARG A 782 21.30 5.47 14.10
CA ARG A 782 20.63 6.27 13.06
C ARG A 782 20.50 7.73 13.50
N HIS A 783 21.37 8.58 12.98
CA HIS A 783 21.35 10.02 13.24
C HIS A 783 21.68 10.84 11.97
N ARG A 784 21.17 12.07 11.87
CA ARG A 784 21.26 12.90 10.65
C ARG A 784 22.71 13.24 10.24
N ASN A 785 23.63 13.22 11.21
CA ASN A 785 25.06 13.52 11.04
C ASN A 785 25.97 12.29 11.18
N LEU A 786 25.43 11.07 11.06
CA LEU A 786 26.24 9.86 10.96
C LEU A 786 26.04 9.22 9.58
N ILE A 787 27.05 8.51 9.07
CA ILE A 787 26.92 7.77 7.82
C ILE A 787 25.90 6.63 7.97
N PHE A 788 24.98 6.47 7.02
CA PHE A 788 23.92 5.47 7.07
C PHE A 788 24.31 4.17 6.33
N LEU A 789 24.18 3.02 7.01
CA LEU A 789 24.36 1.70 6.40
C LEU A 789 23.11 1.30 5.60
N ARG A 790 23.26 1.22 4.28
CA ARG A 790 22.22 0.72 3.36
C ARG A 790 22.20 -0.81 3.30
N GLY A 791 23.35 -1.44 3.48
CA GLY A 791 23.51 -2.89 3.50
C GLY A 791 24.99 -3.30 3.51
N PHE A 792 25.26 -4.59 3.64
CA PHE A 792 26.60 -5.14 3.58
C PHE A 792 26.60 -6.51 2.87
N CYS A 793 27.75 -6.94 2.36
CA CYS A 793 27.95 -8.26 1.78
C CYS A 793 29.08 -9.00 2.50
N ILE A 794 28.84 -10.28 2.78
CA ILE A 794 29.83 -11.26 3.23
C ILE A 794 29.65 -12.46 2.29
N GLY A 795 30.62 -12.74 1.42
CA GLY A 795 30.51 -13.84 0.46
C GLY A 795 31.87 -14.20 -0.15
N GLY A 796 32.36 -15.40 0.13
CA GLY A 796 33.75 -15.76 -0.20
C GLY A 796 34.74 -14.76 0.42
N ASP A 797 35.68 -14.28 -0.40
CA ASP A 797 36.66 -13.26 -0.02
C ASP A 797 36.11 -11.82 -0.03
N GLU A 798 34.83 -11.63 -0.38
CA GLU A 798 34.21 -10.31 -0.39
C GLU A 798 33.74 -9.88 1.00
N ARG A 799 34.11 -8.65 1.36
CA ARG A 799 33.56 -7.88 2.48
C ARG A 799 33.27 -6.48 1.96
N ILE A 800 31.98 -6.17 1.81
CA ILE A 800 31.52 -4.91 1.20
C ILE A 800 30.54 -4.20 2.14
N ILE A 801 30.76 -2.91 2.38
CA ILE A 801 29.83 -2.03 3.08
C ILE A 801 29.20 -1.08 2.05
N VAL A 802 27.87 -0.99 2.04
CA VAL A 802 27.11 -0.10 1.17
C VAL A 802 26.48 1.01 2.01
N SER A 803 26.78 2.25 1.69
CA SER A 803 26.25 3.44 2.35
C SER A 803 25.85 4.50 1.33
N ASP A 804 25.30 5.63 1.77
CA ASP A 804 25.05 6.76 0.87
C ASP A 804 26.36 7.41 0.40
N TYR A 805 26.43 7.75 -0.89
CA TYR A 805 27.58 8.45 -1.45
C TYR A 805 27.57 9.93 -1.08
N MET A 806 28.71 10.41 -0.59
CA MET A 806 28.93 11.78 -0.16
C MET A 806 29.61 12.56 -1.31
N PRO A 807 28.87 13.37 -2.10
CA PRO A 807 29.39 13.95 -3.34
C PRO A 807 30.47 15.01 -3.10
N ASN A 808 30.46 15.68 -1.95
CA ASN A 808 31.49 16.64 -1.55
C ASN A 808 32.63 15.98 -0.74
N GLN A 809 32.78 14.65 -0.87
CA GLN A 809 33.89 13.86 -0.33
C GLN A 809 34.07 14.05 1.19
N SER A 810 35.32 14.12 1.68
CA SER A 810 35.67 14.35 3.07
C SER A 810 36.11 15.80 3.30
N LEU A 811 35.92 16.30 4.52
CA LEU A 811 36.29 17.66 4.93
C LEU A 811 37.77 17.97 4.65
N ILE A 812 38.68 17.01 4.88
CA ILE A 812 40.11 17.17 4.56
C ILE A 812 40.37 17.48 3.08
N ALA A 813 39.54 16.97 2.16
CA ALA A 813 39.66 17.25 0.73
C ALA A 813 39.47 18.74 0.42
N HIS A 814 38.61 19.42 1.19
CA HIS A 814 38.35 20.86 1.06
C HIS A 814 39.30 21.74 1.88
N LEU A 815 39.78 21.28 3.05
CA LEU A 815 40.71 22.07 3.85
C LEU A 815 42.07 22.19 3.16
N TYR A 816 42.70 21.07 2.79
CA TYR A 816 44.04 21.07 2.17
C TYR A 816 44.33 19.85 1.26
N GLY A 817 43.29 19.14 0.82
CA GLY A 817 43.38 18.09 -0.20
C GLY A 817 43.01 18.57 -1.60
N GLN A 818 42.61 17.65 -2.49
CA GLN A 818 42.41 17.94 -3.92
C GLN A 818 41.33 18.98 -4.26
N LEU A 819 40.39 19.32 -3.36
CA LEU A 819 39.34 20.32 -3.59
C LEU A 819 39.66 21.68 -2.94
N ALA A 820 40.82 21.82 -2.30
CA ALA A 820 41.18 22.99 -1.51
C ALA A 820 41.53 24.24 -2.35
N SER A 821 41.82 24.06 -3.64
CA SER A 821 41.91 25.13 -4.65
C SER A 821 40.56 25.45 -5.28
N ASP A 822 39.75 24.43 -5.52
CA ASP A 822 38.60 24.48 -6.44
C ASP A 822 37.29 24.85 -5.71
N CYS A 823 37.19 24.50 -4.42
CA CYS A 823 36.00 24.72 -3.60
C CYS A 823 36.39 25.04 -2.15
N LEU A 824 36.84 26.28 -1.93
CA LEU A 824 37.12 26.82 -0.60
C LEU A 824 35.84 26.89 0.24
N LEU A 825 35.84 26.28 1.42
CA LEU A 825 34.75 26.41 2.39
C LEU A 825 34.77 27.80 3.03
N ASP A 826 33.66 28.53 2.89
CA ASP A 826 33.42 29.80 3.58
C ASP A 826 33.19 29.60 5.09
N TRP A 827 33.19 30.71 5.84
CA TRP A 827 33.03 30.67 7.29
C TRP A 827 31.69 30.06 7.75
N PRO A 828 30.51 30.43 7.20
CA PRO A 828 29.24 29.81 7.60
C PRO A 828 29.20 28.30 7.38
N ARG A 829 29.75 27.78 6.27
CA ARG A 829 29.84 26.32 6.04
C ARG A 829 30.76 25.64 7.05
N ARG A 830 31.91 26.24 7.39
CA ARG A 830 32.81 25.72 8.43
C ARG A 830 32.11 25.57 9.78
N ILE A 831 31.32 26.57 10.18
CA ILE A 831 30.49 26.51 11.40
C ILE A 831 29.41 25.42 11.31
N SER A 832 28.67 25.35 10.20
CA SER A 832 27.64 24.31 9.98
C SER A 832 28.21 22.89 10.04
N ILE A 833 29.42 22.68 9.50
CA ILE A 833 30.13 21.40 9.51
C ILE A 833 30.59 21.04 10.93
N ALA A 834 31.14 22.00 11.67
CA ALA A 834 31.55 21.82 13.07
C ALA A 834 30.35 21.42 13.96
N ILE A 835 29.23 22.14 13.86
CA ILE A 835 27.99 21.83 14.60
C ILE A 835 27.49 20.43 14.24
N GLY A 836 27.36 20.12 12.95
CA GLY A 836 26.84 18.81 12.51
C GLY A 836 27.73 17.65 12.97
N ALA A 837 29.05 17.80 12.91
CA ALA A 837 29.98 16.79 13.45
C ALA A 837 29.80 16.62 14.97
N ALA A 838 29.67 17.72 15.73
CA ALA A 838 29.43 17.67 17.18
C ALA A 838 28.11 16.97 17.53
N GLU A 839 27.02 17.27 16.82
CA GLU A 839 25.72 16.59 16.99
C GLU A 839 25.83 15.07 16.74
N GLY A 840 26.57 14.68 15.71
CA GLY A 840 26.85 13.27 15.41
C GLY A 840 27.56 12.53 16.54
N ILE A 841 28.57 13.14 17.16
CA ILE A 841 29.34 12.54 18.26
C ILE A 841 28.53 12.57 19.57
N SER A 842 27.81 13.65 19.85
CA SER A 842 26.92 13.77 21.02
C SER A 842 25.89 12.64 21.06
N TYR A 843 25.25 12.33 19.92
CA TYR A 843 24.33 11.20 19.81
C TYR A 843 25.00 9.87 20.22
N LEU A 844 26.23 9.60 19.79
CA LEU A 844 26.97 8.37 20.13
C LEU A 844 27.28 8.27 21.63
N HIS A 845 27.56 9.41 22.27
CA HIS A 845 27.98 9.49 23.67
C HIS A 845 26.83 9.49 24.68
N HIS A 846 25.66 10.03 24.30
CA HIS A 846 24.57 10.35 25.21
C HIS A 846 23.23 9.70 24.85
N GLU A 847 22.94 9.43 23.57
CA GLU A 847 21.63 8.91 23.10
C GLU A 847 21.68 7.44 22.65
N ALA A 848 22.83 6.99 22.13
CA ALA A 848 23.00 5.60 21.71
C ALA A 848 23.03 4.65 22.93
N ASN A 849 22.32 3.52 22.81
CA ASN A 849 22.29 2.47 23.84
C ASN A 849 22.74 1.10 23.26
N PRO A 850 23.81 0.47 23.78
CA PRO A 850 24.78 1.02 24.72
C PRO A 850 25.58 2.19 24.10
N GLN A 851 26.14 3.05 24.95
CA GLN A 851 26.93 4.22 24.52
C GLN A 851 28.15 3.81 23.71
N ILE A 852 28.58 4.67 22.77
CA ILE A 852 29.62 4.36 21.78
C ILE A 852 30.72 5.42 21.80
N ILE A 853 31.99 4.99 21.91
CA ILE A 853 33.16 5.83 21.69
C ILE A 853 33.72 5.54 20.28
N HIS A 854 33.89 6.57 19.46
CA HIS A 854 34.24 6.45 18.04
C HIS A 854 35.73 6.17 17.81
N ARG A 855 36.62 6.80 18.58
CA ARG A 855 38.08 6.61 18.57
C ARG A 855 38.80 6.97 17.26
N ASN A 856 38.13 7.61 16.31
CA ASN A 856 38.74 8.00 15.03
C ASN A 856 38.08 9.24 14.40
N ILE A 857 37.80 10.25 15.23
CA ILE A 857 37.30 11.55 14.75
C ILE A 857 38.46 12.31 14.09
N SER A 858 38.27 12.70 12.83
CA SER A 858 39.27 13.45 12.03
C SER A 858 38.61 14.06 10.79
N ALA A 859 39.27 15.03 10.13
CA ALA A 859 38.74 15.63 8.90
C ALA A 859 38.68 14.66 7.70
N SER A 860 39.39 13.52 7.74
CA SER A 860 39.22 12.46 6.73
C SER A 860 37.91 11.69 6.90
N ASN A 861 37.39 11.66 8.13
CA ASN A 861 36.27 10.83 8.55
C ASN A 861 34.96 11.63 8.74
N VAL A 862 35.01 12.95 8.62
CA VAL A 862 33.83 13.80 8.40
C VAL A 862 33.59 13.91 6.89
N LEU A 863 32.55 13.27 6.41
CA LEU A 863 32.11 13.31 5.01
C LEU A 863 31.03 14.39 4.81
N LEU A 864 30.92 14.90 3.59
CA LEU A 864 30.02 16.01 3.24
C LEU A 864 28.98 15.58 2.19
N ASP A 865 27.70 15.70 2.53
CA ASP A 865 26.60 15.48 1.58
C ASP A 865 26.47 16.63 0.56
N SER A 866 25.50 16.55 -0.35
CA SER A 866 25.25 17.54 -1.42
C SER A 866 25.05 18.97 -0.89
N GLU A 867 24.55 19.09 0.33
CA GLU A 867 24.23 20.34 1.02
C GLU A 867 25.36 20.77 1.98
N PHE A 868 26.55 20.17 1.85
CA PHE A 868 27.73 20.36 2.70
C PHE A 868 27.48 20.04 4.19
N GLN A 869 26.49 19.20 4.51
CA GLN A 869 26.23 18.78 5.89
C GLN A 869 27.14 17.62 6.29
N ALA A 870 27.69 17.71 7.50
CA ALA A 870 28.63 16.74 8.05
C ALA A 870 27.96 15.39 8.36
N LYS A 871 28.61 14.29 7.90
CA LYS A 871 28.36 12.90 8.31
C LYS A 871 29.64 12.30 8.89
N VAL A 872 29.65 11.92 10.16
CA VAL A 872 30.77 11.19 10.77
C VAL A 872 30.76 9.73 10.30
N ALA A 873 31.94 9.21 9.95
CA ALA A 873 32.14 7.90 9.32
C ALA A 873 33.41 7.17 9.84
N ASP A 874 33.66 5.95 9.35
CA ASP A 874 34.74 5.03 9.77
C ASP A 874 34.67 4.55 11.24
N PHE A 875 33.63 3.78 11.53
CA PHE A 875 33.43 3.13 12.83
C PHE A 875 34.31 1.89 13.07
N GLY A 876 35.27 1.58 12.19
CA GLY A 876 36.04 0.32 12.24
C GLY A 876 36.91 0.13 13.48
N VAL A 877 37.08 1.15 14.33
CA VAL A 877 37.80 1.06 15.61
C VAL A 877 36.97 1.51 16.81
N ALA A 878 35.69 1.84 16.61
CA ALA A 878 34.78 2.26 17.67
C ALA A 878 34.49 1.14 18.68
N LYS A 879 33.94 1.49 19.83
CA LYS A 879 33.62 0.54 20.92
C LYS A 879 32.35 0.91 21.66
N PHE A 880 31.61 -0.11 22.09
CA PHE A 880 30.55 0.04 23.09
C PHE A 880 31.15 0.25 24.48
N VAL A 881 30.49 1.07 25.29
CA VAL A 881 30.77 1.28 26.72
C VAL A 881 29.79 0.43 27.53
N PRO A 882 30.25 -0.52 28.37
CA PRO A 882 29.39 -1.25 29.29
C PRO A 882 28.78 -0.32 30.34
N GLU A 883 27.60 -0.68 30.86
CA GLU A 883 26.94 0.09 31.93
C GLU A 883 27.83 0.19 33.17
N GLY A 884 27.87 1.37 33.80
CA GLY A 884 28.68 1.66 34.99
C GLY A 884 30.18 1.90 34.74
N VAL A 885 30.68 1.81 33.51
CA VAL A 885 32.12 1.93 33.21
C VAL A 885 32.49 3.32 32.70
N THR A 886 33.40 4.02 33.38
CA THR A 886 33.87 5.37 33.00
C THR A 886 34.95 5.37 31.91
N HIS A 887 35.77 4.32 31.85
CA HIS A 887 36.88 4.18 30.90
C HIS A 887 37.19 2.71 30.61
N LEU A 888 37.79 2.45 29.45
CA LEU A 888 38.20 1.12 29.00
C LEU A 888 39.71 1.09 28.73
N THR A 889 40.43 0.09 29.22
CA THR A 889 41.85 -0.10 28.84
C THR A 889 41.95 -0.90 27.54
N THR A 890 42.60 -0.36 26.51
CA THR A 890 42.67 -1.04 25.21
C THR A 890 43.84 -0.56 24.33
N ARG A 891 44.29 -1.40 23.39
CA ARG A 891 45.34 -1.02 22.42
C ARG A 891 44.98 0.29 21.72
N VAL A 892 45.96 1.19 21.63
CA VAL A 892 45.82 2.49 20.97
C VAL A 892 45.46 2.29 19.48
N LYS A 893 44.37 2.92 19.05
CA LYS A 893 43.91 2.98 17.65
C LYS A 893 43.25 4.34 17.42
N GLY A 894 43.59 4.99 16.32
CA GLY A 894 43.07 6.29 15.91
C GLY A 894 43.99 6.93 14.86
N THR A 895 43.67 8.14 14.42
CA THR A 895 44.50 8.91 13.48
C THR A 895 45.56 9.71 14.24
N LEU A 896 46.84 9.53 13.90
CA LEU A 896 47.96 10.23 14.54
C LEU A 896 47.79 11.75 14.43
N GLY A 897 47.88 12.46 15.56
CA GLY A 897 47.60 13.89 15.68
C GLY A 897 46.24 14.23 16.29
N TYR A 898 45.28 13.28 16.30
CA TYR A 898 43.98 13.44 16.98
C TYR A 898 43.88 12.61 18.28
N ILE A 899 44.82 11.69 18.52
CA ILE A 899 44.81 10.79 19.69
C ILE A 899 45.10 11.61 20.95
N ALA A 900 44.21 11.51 21.95
CA ALA A 900 44.35 12.18 23.23
C ALA A 900 45.56 11.68 24.05
N PRO A 901 46.24 12.55 24.84
CA PRO A 901 47.46 12.19 25.56
C PRO A 901 47.30 10.98 26.50
N GLU A 902 46.24 10.97 27.31
CA GLU A 902 45.94 9.90 28.27
C GLU A 902 45.70 8.55 27.57
N TYR A 903 45.14 8.61 26.36
CA TYR A 903 44.89 7.42 25.55
C TYR A 903 46.17 6.93 24.86
N ALA A 904 47.03 7.84 24.39
CA ALA A 904 48.33 7.51 23.81
C ALA A 904 49.30 6.91 24.83
N MET A 905 49.34 7.46 26.05
CA MET A 905 50.27 7.05 27.12
C MET A 905 49.84 5.76 27.83
N TRP A 906 48.56 5.64 28.21
CA TRP A 906 48.09 4.57 29.10
C TRP A 906 47.08 3.61 28.46
N GLY A 907 46.65 3.86 27.22
CA GLY A 907 45.61 3.05 26.56
C GLY A 907 44.23 3.18 27.20
N LYS A 908 44.04 4.13 28.12
CA LYS A 908 42.76 4.48 28.76
C LYS A 908 41.90 5.22 27.74
N VAL A 909 40.77 4.63 27.33
CA VAL A 909 39.83 5.24 26.39
C VAL A 909 38.49 5.54 27.04
N SER A 910 38.03 6.77 26.89
CA SER A 910 36.81 7.34 27.46
C SER A 910 36.09 8.20 26.41
N LYS A 911 34.93 8.75 26.75
CA LYS A 911 34.24 9.75 25.92
C LYS A 911 35.07 11.03 25.72
N SER A 912 35.85 11.44 26.72
CA SER A 912 36.75 12.60 26.65
C SER A 912 37.91 12.45 25.64
N CYS A 913 38.21 11.24 25.15
CA CYS A 913 39.17 11.04 24.05
C CYS A 913 38.60 11.48 22.68
N ASP A 914 37.31 11.25 22.44
CA ASP A 914 36.61 11.74 21.24
C ASP A 914 36.44 13.26 21.29
N VAL A 915 36.22 13.84 22.49
CA VAL A 915 36.19 15.29 22.71
C VAL A 915 37.52 15.93 22.32
N TYR A 916 38.65 15.38 22.77
CA TYR A 916 39.98 15.84 22.36
C TYR A 916 40.18 15.77 20.84
N SER A 917 39.83 14.63 20.23
CA SER A 917 39.89 14.47 18.77
C SER A 917 39.03 15.52 18.03
N PHE A 918 37.87 15.88 18.61
CA PHE A 918 37.01 16.95 18.08
C PHE A 918 37.60 18.36 18.27
N GLY A 919 38.30 18.62 19.37
CA GLY A 919 39.03 19.89 19.57
C GLY A 919 40.12 20.11 18.52
N ILE A 920 40.90 19.07 18.21
CA ILE A 920 41.87 19.08 17.10
C ILE A 920 41.18 19.37 15.76
N LEU A 921 40.03 18.72 15.50
CA LEU A 921 39.22 18.95 14.31
C LEU A 921 38.70 20.40 14.21
N LEU A 922 38.36 21.05 15.32
CA LEU A 922 37.97 22.47 15.32
C LEU A 922 39.13 23.38 14.91
N LEU A 923 40.33 23.18 15.48
CA LEU A 923 41.54 23.93 15.09
C LEU A 923 41.86 23.73 13.60
N GLU A 924 41.64 22.51 13.10
CA GLU A 924 41.77 22.16 11.68
C GLU A 924 40.76 22.91 10.79
N ILE A 925 39.49 22.98 11.20
CA ILE A 925 38.43 23.71 10.49
C ILE A 925 38.72 25.23 10.46
N ILE A 926 39.21 25.81 11.56
CA ILE A 926 39.57 27.23 11.64
C ILE A 926 40.75 27.56 10.72
N SER A 927 41.85 26.83 10.86
CA SER A 927 43.15 27.18 10.29
C SER A 927 43.40 26.59 8.89
N ALA A 928 42.69 25.50 8.55
CA ALA A 928 43.01 24.60 7.45
C ALA A 928 44.49 24.12 7.43
N ARG A 929 45.12 24.03 8.61
CA ARG A 929 46.44 23.41 8.81
C ARG A 929 46.31 21.92 9.11
N LYS A 930 47.38 21.18 8.88
CA LYS A 930 47.46 19.75 9.28
C LYS A 930 47.62 19.64 10.80
N PRO A 931 47.01 18.63 11.46
CA PRO A 931 47.17 18.38 12.91
C PRO A 931 48.62 18.19 13.38
N ILE A 932 49.51 17.75 12.50
CA ILE A 932 50.96 17.65 12.74
C ILE A 932 51.69 18.33 11.59
N GLU A 933 52.51 19.32 11.93
CA GLU A 933 53.43 20.01 11.03
C GLU A 933 54.85 19.40 11.16
N LYS A 934 55.57 19.28 10.04
CA LYS A 934 57.00 18.94 10.04
C LYS A 934 57.79 20.23 9.86
N LEU A 935 58.59 20.58 10.87
CA LEU A 935 59.49 21.72 10.83
C LEU A 935 60.84 21.33 10.19
N PRO A 936 61.64 22.31 9.73
CA PRO A 936 63.03 22.08 9.34
C PRO A 936 63.80 21.34 10.45
N GLY A 937 64.69 20.41 10.07
CA GLY A 937 65.37 19.52 11.02
C GLY A 937 64.56 18.29 11.46
N GLY A 938 63.34 18.10 10.97
CA GLY A 938 62.55 16.88 11.21
C GLY A 938 61.73 16.87 12.50
N VAL A 939 61.83 17.92 13.31
CA VAL A 939 60.99 18.17 14.49
C VAL A 939 59.52 18.20 14.06
N LYS A 940 58.66 17.50 14.79
CA LYS A 940 57.20 17.54 14.61
C LYS A 940 56.60 18.46 15.66
N ARG A 941 55.67 19.32 15.25
CA ARG A 941 54.86 20.15 16.14
C ARG A 941 53.39 19.85 15.88
N ASP A 942 52.60 19.66 16.92
CA ASP A 942 51.16 19.49 16.78
C ASP A 942 50.42 20.86 16.69
N ILE A 943 49.16 20.80 16.27
CA ILE A 943 48.35 22.01 16.04
C ILE A 943 47.98 22.75 17.33
N VAL A 944 47.97 22.09 18.49
CA VAL A 944 47.71 22.71 19.80
C VAL A 944 48.95 23.49 20.24
N GLN A 945 50.13 22.85 20.19
CA GLN A 945 51.43 23.52 20.42
C GLN A 945 51.65 24.75 19.54
N TRP A 946 51.14 24.73 18.31
CA TRP A 946 51.15 25.92 17.44
C TRP A 946 50.12 26.98 17.87
N ALA A 947 48.90 26.58 18.25
CA ALA A 947 47.82 27.50 18.57
C ALA A 947 47.94 28.18 19.94
N SER A 948 48.35 27.44 20.99
CA SER A 948 48.43 27.93 22.37
C SER A 948 49.10 29.30 22.54
N PRO A 949 50.32 29.57 22.02
CA PRO A 949 50.97 30.88 22.20
C PRO A 949 50.25 32.04 21.48
N LEU A 950 49.44 31.75 20.45
CA LEU A 950 48.62 32.75 19.77
C LEU A 950 47.33 33.02 20.56
N VAL A 951 46.72 31.99 21.14
CA VAL A 951 45.55 32.11 22.03
C VAL A 951 45.90 32.90 23.29
N GLN A 952 47.02 32.60 23.94
CA GLN A 952 47.51 33.32 25.14
C GLN A 952 47.71 34.81 24.87
N LYS A 953 48.22 35.17 23.69
CA LYS A 953 48.41 36.56 23.24
C LYS A 953 47.12 37.22 22.73
N GLY A 954 45.99 36.52 22.73
CA GLY A 954 44.71 37.01 22.20
C GLY A 954 44.70 37.21 20.67
N ALA A 955 45.70 36.69 19.96
CA ALA A 955 45.93 36.91 18.53
C ALA A 955 45.12 35.93 17.65
N TYR A 956 43.82 35.81 17.92
CA TYR A 956 42.93 34.81 17.30
C TYR A 956 42.89 34.89 15.76
N GLU A 957 43.05 36.08 15.19
CA GLU A 957 43.06 36.30 13.73
C GLU A 957 44.22 35.57 13.03
N LEU A 958 45.35 35.35 13.72
CA LEU A 958 46.52 34.61 13.20
C LEU A 958 46.29 33.09 13.15
N LEU A 959 45.21 32.59 13.77
CA LEU A 959 44.82 31.18 13.71
C LEU A 959 44.01 30.84 12.46
N VAL A 960 43.42 31.84 11.80
CA VAL A 960 42.45 31.62 10.71
C VAL A 960 43.16 31.28 9.40
N ASP A 961 42.54 30.41 8.61
CA ASP A 961 42.93 30.14 7.22
C ASP A 961 43.08 31.45 6.41
N PRO A 962 44.31 31.82 5.97
CA PRO A 962 44.55 33.09 5.28
C PRO A 962 43.75 33.24 3.97
N ARG A 963 43.31 32.12 3.37
CA ARG A 963 42.51 32.13 2.13
C ARG A 963 41.10 32.70 2.34
N LEU A 964 40.62 32.78 3.58
CA LEU A 964 39.35 33.44 3.91
C LEU A 964 39.42 34.97 3.79
N LYS A 965 40.62 35.58 3.72
CA LYS A 965 40.82 37.02 3.47
C LYS A 965 39.95 37.94 4.35
N GLY A 966 39.88 37.64 5.65
CA GLY A 966 39.07 38.40 6.62
C GLY A 966 37.56 38.13 6.59
N LYS A 967 37.06 37.21 5.75
CA LYS A 967 35.62 36.89 5.64
C LYS A 967 35.19 35.86 6.68
N TYR A 968 35.17 36.26 7.95
CA TYR A 968 34.72 35.46 9.09
C TYR A 968 34.14 36.36 10.19
N ASP A 969 33.36 35.78 11.10
CA ASP A 969 32.85 36.49 12.28
C ASP A 969 33.85 36.36 13.44
N CYS A 970 34.38 37.49 13.92
CA CYS A 970 35.41 37.50 14.97
C CYS A 970 34.91 37.00 16.34
N THR A 971 33.61 37.15 16.62
CA THR A 971 32.99 36.66 17.86
C THR A 971 32.86 35.15 17.81
N GLN A 972 32.34 34.62 16.70
CA GLN A 972 32.28 33.17 16.47
C GLN A 972 33.67 32.54 16.43
N LEU A 973 34.65 33.20 15.80
CA LEU A 973 36.05 32.75 15.79
C LEU A 973 36.60 32.59 17.20
N LYS A 974 36.48 33.64 18.03
CA LYS A 974 36.97 33.62 19.41
C LYS A 974 36.31 32.51 20.22
N SER A 975 34.98 32.36 20.12
CA SER A 975 34.23 31.29 20.77
C SER A 975 34.69 29.91 20.30
N LEU A 976 34.84 29.70 18.98
CA LEU A 976 35.23 28.42 18.40
C LEU A 976 36.65 28.01 18.80
N VAL A 977 37.59 28.97 18.87
CA VAL A 977 38.94 28.74 19.39
C VAL A 977 38.92 28.37 20.87
N ILE A 978 38.14 29.07 21.70
CA ILE A 978 38.05 28.75 23.15
C ILE A 978 37.45 27.35 23.35
N ILE A 979 36.40 26.99 22.61
CA ILE A 979 35.82 25.64 22.64
C ILE A 979 36.86 24.60 22.20
N ALA A 980 37.62 24.87 21.13
CA ALA A 980 38.66 23.97 20.65
C ALA A 980 39.75 23.73 21.72
N MET A 981 40.26 24.79 22.35
CA MET A 981 41.28 24.69 23.40
C MET A 981 40.77 23.93 24.63
N ARG A 982 39.51 24.14 25.05
CA ARG A 982 38.86 23.39 26.13
C ARG A 982 38.71 21.91 25.81
N CYS A 983 38.35 21.58 24.57
CA CYS A 983 38.29 20.21 24.12
C CYS A 983 39.69 19.54 24.13
N THR A 984 40.77 20.31 23.88
CA THR A 984 42.16 19.80 23.86
C THR A 984 42.92 19.96 25.19
N ASP A 985 42.24 20.10 26.32
CA ASP A 985 42.89 20.12 27.65
C ASP A 985 43.72 18.84 27.87
N SER A 986 44.88 18.95 28.52
CA SER A 986 45.71 17.80 28.88
C SER A 986 45.01 16.89 29.89
N ASP A 987 44.23 17.45 30.81
CA ASP A 987 43.38 16.69 31.74
C ASP A 987 42.05 16.30 31.05
N PRO A 988 41.72 14.99 30.95
CA PRO A 988 40.45 14.55 30.37
C PRO A 988 39.19 14.95 31.16
N GLU A 989 39.29 15.31 32.44
CA GLU A 989 38.14 15.70 33.28
C GLU A 989 37.77 17.19 33.14
N ASN A 990 38.72 18.04 32.73
CA ASN A 990 38.45 19.45 32.40
C ASN A 990 37.73 19.64 31.05
N ARG A 991 37.69 18.60 30.21
CA ARG A 991 37.11 18.67 28.87
C ARG A 991 35.57 18.65 28.95
N PRO A 992 34.86 19.55 28.24
CA PRO A 992 33.40 19.57 28.22
C PRO A 992 32.82 18.29 27.60
N SER A 993 31.60 17.91 27.98
CA SER A 993 30.93 16.79 27.31
C SER A 993 30.44 17.20 25.92
N MET A 994 30.20 16.23 25.02
CA MET A 994 29.82 16.57 23.64
C MET A 994 28.45 17.26 23.55
N ILE A 995 27.53 17.04 24.51
CA ILE A 995 26.28 17.79 24.58
C ILE A 995 26.52 19.26 24.97
N ASP A 996 27.48 19.54 25.86
CA ASP A 996 27.89 20.92 26.21
C ASP A 996 28.56 21.61 25.01
N VAL A 997 29.44 20.89 24.30
CA VAL A 997 30.08 21.38 23.07
C VAL A 997 29.04 21.77 22.02
N VAL A 998 28.01 20.96 21.80
CA VAL A 998 26.90 21.29 20.88
C VAL A 998 26.14 22.55 21.34
N ALA A 999 25.90 22.71 22.64
CA ALA A 999 25.25 23.89 23.19
C ALA A 999 26.09 25.16 23.00
N LEU A 1000 27.39 25.09 23.30
CA LEU A 1000 28.35 26.20 23.12
C LEU A 1000 28.46 26.61 21.65
N LEU A 1001 28.59 25.65 20.71
CA LEU A 1001 28.66 25.92 19.28
C LEU A 1001 27.39 26.56 18.70
N LYS A 1002 26.23 26.35 19.33
CA LYS A 1002 24.95 26.97 18.95
C LYS A 1002 24.67 28.31 19.63
N GLY A 1003 25.59 28.82 20.45
CA GLY A 1003 25.43 30.08 21.19
C GLY A 1003 24.58 29.97 22.46
N GLY A 1004 24.44 28.77 23.02
CA GLY A 1004 23.55 28.50 24.17
C GLY A 1004 24.01 29.06 25.53
N ASN A 1005 25.25 29.55 25.64
CA ASN A 1005 25.75 30.28 26.81
C ASN A 1005 26.76 31.35 26.37
N VAL A 1006 26.69 32.52 27.00
CA VAL A 1006 27.69 33.59 26.82
C VAL A 1006 28.97 33.18 27.55
N VAL A 1007 30.10 33.14 26.83
CA VAL A 1007 31.44 32.94 27.41
C VAL A 1007 31.67 34.00 28.48
N THR A 1008 31.78 33.58 29.75
CA THR A 1008 31.87 34.50 30.89
C THR A 1008 33.30 35.05 31.06
N ARG A 1009 33.49 36.04 31.94
CA ARG A 1009 34.83 36.55 32.26
C ARG A 1009 35.73 35.48 32.92
N GLU A 1010 35.13 34.51 33.61
CA GLU A 1010 35.83 33.41 34.28
C GLU A 1010 36.39 32.41 33.25
N ASP A 1011 35.70 32.21 32.12
CA ASP A 1011 36.16 31.33 31.05
C ASP A 1011 37.50 31.76 30.44
N ILE A 1012 37.81 33.06 30.49
CA ILE A 1012 39.06 33.64 29.98
C ILE A 1012 40.22 33.42 30.97
N THR A 1013 39.93 33.27 32.26
CA THR A 1013 40.95 33.06 33.30
C THR A 1013 41.47 31.62 33.28
N VAL A 1014 40.60 30.63 33.06
CA VAL A 1014 41.00 29.21 32.97
C VAL A 1014 42.01 28.97 31.84
N VAL A 1015 41.85 29.64 30.68
CA VAL A 1015 42.78 29.52 29.54
C VAL A 1015 44.14 30.19 29.80
N ARG A 1016 44.25 31.09 30.78
CA ARG A 1016 45.54 31.64 31.24
C ARG A 1016 46.26 30.66 32.18
N ASN A 1017 45.54 30.06 33.12
CA ASN A 1017 46.12 29.23 34.17
C ASN A 1017 46.64 27.86 33.67
N MET A 1018 46.29 27.42 32.45
CA MET A 1018 46.85 26.20 31.84
C MET A 1018 48.35 26.30 31.48
N ALA A 1019 48.99 27.46 31.67
CA ALA A 1019 50.36 27.72 31.23
C ALA A 1019 51.40 27.79 32.37
N ASP A 1020 50.99 28.10 33.60
CA ASP A 1020 51.89 28.38 34.74
C ASP A 1020 52.27 27.11 35.53
N GLY A 1021 52.27 25.95 34.87
CA GLY A 1021 52.40 24.63 35.51
C GLY A 1021 53.80 24.02 35.53
N ASN A 1022 54.84 24.74 35.11
CA ASN A 1022 56.23 24.27 35.14
C ASN A 1022 57.16 25.38 35.67
N GLU A 1023 58.13 24.97 36.47
CA GLU A 1023 59.19 25.78 37.12
C GLU A 1023 58.73 26.59 38.35
N ASP A 1024 58.76 25.92 39.51
CA ASP A 1024 59.66 26.31 40.60
C ASP A 1024 60.18 25.01 41.29
N GLU A 1025 61.49 24.96 41.58
CA GLU A 1025 62.22 23.82 42.14
C GLU A 1025 62.42 23.94 43.65
N GLU A 1026 62.51 22.84 44.40
CA GLU A 1026 63.59 22.69 45.39
C GLU A 1026 63.87 21.23 45.80
N PHE A 1027 65.14 20.92 46.05
CA PHE A 1027 65.65 19.64 46.53
C PHE A 1027 65.69 19.59 48.08
N GLY A 1028 65.66 18.39 48.66
CA GLY A 1028 65.95 18.17 50.09
C GLY A 1028 66.01 16.68 50.44
N GLU A 1029 67.21 16.16 50.69
CA GLU A 1029 67.50 14.74 50.97
C GLU A 1029 67.14 14.35 52.41
N ASP A 1030 66.78 13.07 52.67
CA ASP A 1030 67.71 12.09 53.27
C ASP A 1030 67.06 10.70 53.53
N GLY A 1031 67.86 9.63 53.63
CA GLY A 1031 67.55 8.50 54.53
C GLY A 1031 67.26 7.08 53.99
N SER A 1032 68.26 6.46 53.34
CA SER A 1032 68.70 5.03 53.49
C SER A 1032 67.75 3.79 53.34
N ASP A 1033 68.30 2.79 52.63
CA ASP A 1033 68.23 1.32 52.85
C ASP A 1033 66.91 0.53 52.66
N ASP A 1034 66.91 -0.70 52.11
CA ASP A 1034 67.88 -1.45 51.27
C ASP A 1034 67.17 -2.70 50.67
N THR A 1035 67.80 -3.41 49.72
CA THR A 1035 67.52 -4.80 49.28
C THR A 1035 66.18 -5.08 48.52
N ASP A 1036 66.11 -5.76 47.37
CA ASP A 1036 67.11 -6.49 46.58
C ASP A 1036 66.52 -6.97 45.21
N LEU A 1037 67.41 -7.53 44.38
CA LEU A 1037 67.16 -8.58 43.37
C LEU A 1037 66.28 -8.28 42.12
N ALA A 1038 66.97 -7.68 41.14
CA ALA A 1038 66.87 -7.99 39.70
C ALA A 1038 67.07 -9.53 39.42
N PRO A 1039 66.91 -10.13 38.20
CA PRO A 1039 67.47 -9.57 36.95
C PRO A 1039 66.98 -10.06 35.54
N LYS A 1040 67.51 -9.42 34.47
CA LYS A 1040 67.85 -9.98 33.12
C LYS A 1040 66.69 -10.47 32.20
N LEU A 1041 66.78 -10.58 30.86
CA LEU A 1041 67.72 -10.13 29.81
C LEU A 1041 67.08 -10.38 28.41
N LYS A 1042 67.34 -9.49 27.42
CA LYS A 1042 67.37 -9.77 25.95
C LYS A 1042 66.03 -10.29 25.33
N LYS A 1043 65.77 -10.20 24.02
CA LYS A 1043 66.60 -9.90 22.83
C LYS A 1043 65.67 -9.46 21.67
N GLU A 1044 66.25 -8.77 20.69
CA GLU A 1044 65.71 -8.48 19.33
C GLU A 1044 64.49 -7.54 19.22
#